data_AF-A0AB36IG90-F1
#
_entry.id   AF-A0AB36IG90-F1
#
_cell.length_a   1.000
_cell.length_b   1.000
_cell.length_c   1.000
_cell.angle_alpha   90.00
_cell.angle_beta   90.00
_cell.angle_gamma   90.00
#
_symmetry.space_group_name_H-M   'P 1'
#
loop_
_entity.id
_entity.type
_entity.pdbx_description
1 polymer ?
#
loop_
_entity_poly.entity_id
_entity_poly.type
_entity_poly.pdbx_seq_one_letter_code
_entity_poly.pdbx_strand_id
1 'polypeptide(L)'
;MAELNGVNQLWEALEDDTNNEEPNTSSINLGLLELINVNLGQISLPLLGDGGLLQFVLNDAQVGVLREFAHAPSVNHAIGAVGVVSDSGGLEVTQPGEGANAEINILSLLDLQSTIIADAVIDEAHLSLGALSAGAVKPNQYLSDPPALNCAANYTEFAYNKLDSSDDLFGTPSVLEQEDGRICSSYQIADAELVISAPLVGGLVTELGSTLRTLLGGVENTLNLLLGSEGALSVLGPVLDPILSVTAEASIDEDTIVNSLLIDPLTSSDELVTIDLGTGLIKVDLEKLHTDGLNNLEPNTSLLTAAQLSKITDTVTNLLTASAADEPNGLNAKLDKILRGENKQGGLYATELTLDVCVLGLIGCTLNVELIATLGGLLTGATGTTDIDEYRLDPYGKYYRSGGLGLILGPVVATLLSTVGGIVEGLLFGDDDNPSGLLGGILGDLQTAVISPLLSTLNPVLVQVLDPIANIIINRQTLVEVEHGTVFTVSALEVNVLDLGTSASDIIHLPLATASVMAQHWEPFEIQLNVAKQGDGRNLHSGGFTYDLQCVDGTTPVFESELVEYTSDKVGERFEYSSAQNQLQLVGATGLTNTAQLPTGAECQLMANPSLATEKFSALQPTGTTPTRTPYTYFLDTNDQGLQVSAGESLWETITDLDSLSSYFVEDAWKQHSITITVPEQGDKIPFNIVHSYDIDTRNIEVVATTDGVAPTDPYVFEYSIDSGATWTPVVDNLISNVPFIDGTSLEPIQVLVREQLPTPVPDVSWMIVDPETQLDSTVENGYSTAEQFAAGYSLDTDSPSTPNLQLVAANGVPVEVNFEAMLPKTGQTTLVWVIGLGLLTALGAVIMYVRSRKQ
;
A
#
# COMPACT_ATOMS: atom_id res chain seq x y z
N MET A 1 -5.38 -17.48 20.91
CA MET A 1 -4.96 -16.44 19.94
C MET A 1 -5.55 -15.09 20.33
N ALA A 2 -4.86 -14.38 21.21
CA ALA A 2 -5.09 -12.95 21.42
C ALA A 2 -3.91 -12.24 20.77
N GLU A 3 -4.00 -12.07 19.47
CA GLU A 3 -3.07 -11.25 18.70
C GLU A 3 -3.37 -9.80 19.07
N LEU A 4 -2.36 -9.04 19.51
CA LEU A 4 -2.48 -7.59 19.52
C LEU A 4 -2.43 -7.18 18.05
N ASN A 5 -3.60 -7.09 17.41
CA ASN A 5 -3.71 -6.65 16.03
C ASN A 5 -3.11 -5.26 15.93
N GLY A 6 -1.83 -5.19 15.55
CA GLY A 6 -1.14 -3.96 15.20
C GLY A 6 -1.97 -3.31 14.11
N VAL A 7 -2.70 -2.26 14.51
CA VAL A 7 -3.68 -1.53 13.70
C VAL A 7 -4.41 -2.46 12.74
N ASN A 8 -5.44 -3.16 13.24
CA ASN A 8 -6.56 -3.50 12.37
C ASN A 8 -7.04 -2.19 11.74
N GLN A 9 -6.53 -1.83 10.56
CA GLN A 9 -7.41 -1.36 9.50
C GLN A 9 -8.34 -2.55 9.24
N LEU A 10 -9.33 -2.70 10.13
CA LEU A 10 -10.60 -3.23 9.74
C LEU A 10 -10.92 -2.43 8.49
N TRP A 11 -10.97 -3.11 7.35
CA TRP A 11 -11.67 -2.63 6.18
C TRP A 11 -13.13 -2.44 6.64
N GLU A 12 -13.40 -1.34 7.34
CA GLU A 12 -14.75 -0.84 7.53
C GLU A 12 -15.32 -0.72 6.12
N ALA A 13 -16.52 -1.27 5.95
CA ALA A 13 -17.18 -1.41 4.66
C ALA A 13 -16.92 -0.16 3.79
N LEU A 14 -16.34 -0.41 2.61
CA LEU A 14 -15.96 0.58 1.61
C LEU A 14 -17.15 1.49 1.27
N GLU A 15 -17.29 2.60 2.01
CA GLU A 15 -18.08 3.78 1.65
C GLU A 15 -17.15 4.90 1.17
N ASP A 16 -16.16 4.61 0.32
CA ASP A 16 -15.71 5.54 -0.73
C ASP A 16 -14.69 4.84 -1.63
N ASP A 17 -14.83 5.02 -2.93
CA ASP A 17 -14.04 4.36 -3.99
C ASP A 17 -12.65 5.00 -4.18
N THR A 18 -11.97 5.32 -3.06
CA THR A 18 -10.64 5.94 -3.10
C THR A 18 -9.63 5.12 -2.30
N ASN A 19 -9.09 4.08 -2.93
CA ASN A 19 -7.84 3.38 -2.56
C ASN A 19 -6.61 4.32 -2.66
N ASN A 20 -6.67 5.49 -2.05
CA ASN A 20 -5.66 6.54 -2.16
C ASN A 20 -5.56 7.33 -0.85
N GLU A 21 -5.69 6.62 0.29
CA GLU A 21 -5.50 7.24 1.60
C GLU A 21 -4.04 7.70 1.73
N GLU A 22 -3.86 8.94 2.18
CA GLU A 22 -2.52 9.47 2.48
C GLU A 22 -1.87 8.62 3.58
N PRO A 23 -0.53 8.47 3.59
CA PRO A 23 0.17 7.70 4.60
C PRO A 23 -0.23 8.13 6.01
N ASN A 24 -0.60 7.16 6.86
CA ASN A 24 -0.83 7.46 8.26
C ASN A 24 0.54 7.66 8.92
N THR A 25 0.86 8.93 9.17
CA THR A 25 2.06 9.34 9.89
C THR A 25 1.61 9.91 11.22
N SER A 26 1.90 9.18 12.31
CA SER A 26 1.57 9.64 13.64
C SER A 26 2.80 9.73 14.51
N SER A 27 2.90 10.82 15.27
CA SER A 27 3.77 10.87 16.44
C SER A 27 3.10 10.03 17.52
N ILE A 28 3.77 8.99 17.99
CA ILE A 28 3.26 8.11 19.03
C ILE A 28 2.89 8.96 20.27
N ASN A 29 1.60 9.02 20.61
CA ASN A 29 1.13 9.77 21.78
C ASN A 29 1.30 8.91 23.03
N LEU A 30 2.50 8.99 23.62
CA LEU A 30 2.92 8.19 24.77
C LEU A 30 1.96 8.33 25.97
N GLY A 31 1.39 9.52 26.21
CA GLY A 31 0.45 9.75 27.31
C GLY A 31 -0.91 9.04 27.17
N LEU A 32 -1.28 8.62 25.95
CA LEU A 32 -2.49 7.81 25.74
C LEU A 32 -2.20 6.30 25.85
N LEU A 33 -0.95 5.90 25.59
CA LEU A 33 -0.50 4.51 25.53
C LEU A 33 0.00 3.97 26.88
N GLU A 34 0.45 4.83 27.81
CA GLU A 34 0.70 4.49 29.23
C GLU A 34 -0.54 3.90 29.94
N LEU A 35 -1.73 4.02 29.35
CA LEU A 35 -2.98 3.45 29.87
C LEU A 35 -3.27 2.02 29.38
N ILE A 36 -2.53 1.53 28.38
CA ILE A 36 -2.71 0.18 27.82
C ILE A 36 -1.93 -0.83 28.67
N ASN A 37 -2.67 -1.73 29.30
CA ASN A 37 -2.11 -2.86 30.02
C ASN A 37 -2.27 -4.13 29.19
N VAL A 38 -1.19 -4.89 29.03
CA VAL A 38 -1.24 -6.26 28.52
C VAL A 38 -1.67 -7.15 29.68
N ASN A 39 -2.86 -7.73 29.56
CA ASN A 39 -3.41 -8.65 30.54
C ASN A 39 -2.97 -10.09 30.22
N LEU A 40 -1.99 -10.58 30.96
CA LEU A 40 -1.42 -11.93 30.89
C LEU A 40 -2.12 -12.90 31.86
N GLY A 41 -3.42 -12.74 32.09
CA GLY A 41 -4.19 -13.56 33.02
C GLY A 41 -4.15 -13.02 34.45
N GLN A 42 -3.23 -13.50 35.30
CA GLN A 42 -3.08 -12.98 36.68
C GLN A 42 -2.14 -11.77 36.77
N ILE A 43 -1.40 -11.49 35.70
CA ILE A 43 -0.41 -10.41 35.64
C ILE A 43 -0.91 -9.38 34.62
N SER A 44 -0.88 -8.11 34.99
CA SER A 44 -1.22 -6.98 34.12
C SER A 44 0.02 -6.11 34.03
N LEU A 45 0.70 -6.12 32.89
CA LEU A 45 1.90 -5.31 32.65
C LEU A 45 1.53 -4.07 31.82
N PRO A 46 1.96 -2.86 32.21
CA PRO A 46 1.89 -1.71 31.32
C PRO A 46 2.64 -2.02 30.03
N LEU A 47 2.05 -1.74 28.87
CA LEU A 47 2.73 -1.93 27.59
C LEU A 47 3.90 -0.95 27.44
N LEU A 48 3.76 0.27 27.98
CA LEU A 48 4.67 1.39 27.80
C LEU A 48 4.94 2.14 29.12
N GLY A 49 6.16 2.65 29.30
CA GLY A 49 6.58 3.49 30.44
C GLY A 49 7.59 2.84 31.39
N ASP A 50 7.96 3.53 32.48
CA ASP A 50 8.88 2.99 33.50
C ASP A 50 8.32 1.70 34.11
N GLY A 51 8.99 0.57 33.85
CA GLY A 51 8.54 -0.78 34.26
C GLY A 51 7.56 -1.47 33.31
N GLY A 52 7.30 -0.89 32.12
CA GLY A 52 6.53 -1.51 31.04
C GLY A 52 7.35 -2.47 30.17
N LEU A 53 6.70 -3.09 29.17
CA LEU A 53 7.35 -3.95 28.17
C LEU A 53 8.24 -3.17 27.20
N LEU A 54 7.77 -2.00 26.76
CA LEU A 54 8.49 -1.06 25.92
C LEU A 54 8.85 0.17 26.75
N GLN A 55 10.14 0.50 26.83
CA GLN A 55 10.62 1.70 27.52
C GLN A 55 11.23 2.64 26.47
N PHE A 56 10.82 3.90 26.50
CA PHE A 56 11.39 4.92 25.62
C PHE A 56 12.16 5.89 26.51
N VAL A 57 13.50 5.85 26.46
CA VAL A 57 14.36 6.72 27.26
C VAL A 57 14.31 8.14 26.70
N LEU A 58 13.42 8.95 27.27
CA LEU A 58 13.33 10.38 26.99
C LEU A 58 14.19 11.14 27.98
N ASN A 59 15.47 11.35 27.68
CA ASN A 59 16.22 12.39 28.38
C ASN A 59 15.73 13.77 27.90
N ASP A 60 15.73 14.78 28.78
CA ASP A 60 15.19 16.14 28.58
C ASP A 60 15.72 16.95 27.36
N ALA A 61 16.56 16.37 26.52
CA ALA A 61 16.95 16.90 25.22
C ALA A 61 15.91 16.46 24.17
N GLN A 62 15.39 17.41 23.40
CA GLN A 62 14.35 17.21 22.38
C GLN A 62 14.60 15.97 21.51
N VAL A 63 13.96 14.87 21.88
CA VAL A 63 14.04 13.57 21.22
C VAL A 63 13.44 13.69 19.83
N GLY A 64 14.18 13.25 18.81
CA GLY A 64 13.63 12.98 17.49
C GLY A 64 12.37 12.12 17.64
N VAL A 65 11.22 12.68 17.27
CA VAL A 65 9.90 12.06 17.45
C VAL A 65 9.92 10.67 16.82
N LEU A 66 9.71 9.62 17.63
CA LEU A 66 9.41 8.27 17.13
C LEU A 66 8.16 8.38 16.25
N ARG A 67 8.31 8.02 14.98
CA ARG A 67 7.24 8.02 14.00
C ARG A 67 6.87 6.60 13.69
N GLU A 68 5.57 6.37 13.63
CA GLU A 68 5.00 5.21 12.99
C GLU A 68 4.59 5.62 11.58
N PHE A 69 4.90 4.76 10.62
CA PHE A 69 4.49 4.89 9.23
C PHE A 69 3.77 3.62 8.83
N ALA A 70 2.51 3.74 8.45
CA ALA A 70 1.75 2.67 7.83
C ALA A 70 1.08 3.21 6.56
N HIS A 71 1.29 2.53 5.45
CA HIS A 71 0.73 2.91 4.16
C HIS A 71 0.43 1.68 3.32
N ALA A 72 -0.86 1.46 3.06
CA ALA A 72 -1.36 0.41 2.18
C ALA A 72 -2.14 1.06 1.02
N PRO A 73 -1.46 1.62 0.01
CA PRO A 73 -2.12 2.32 -1.10
C PRO A 73 -3.00 1.39 -1.95
N SER A 74 -2.84 0.08 -1.83
CA SER A 74 -3.74 -0.90 -2.42
C SER A 74 -3.68 -2.22 -1.65
N VAL A 75 -4.61 -3.12 -1.95
CA VAL A 75 -4.59 -4.51 -1.44
C VAL A 75 -3.30 -5.27 -1.78
N ASN A 76 -2.57 -4.83 -2.80
CA ASN A 76 -1.38 -5.50 -3.34
C ASN A 76 -0.07 -4.81 -2.95
N HIS A 77 -0.11 -3.72 -2.18
CA HIS A 77 1.09 -3.00 -1.77
C HIS A 77 0.90 -2.43 -0.37
N ALA A 78 1.79 -2.81 0.56
CA ALA A 78 1.83 -2.28 1.89
C ALA A 78 3.26 -2.02 2.35
N ILE A 79 3.43 -0.97 3.17
CA ILE A 79 4.68 -0.62 3.84
C ILE A 79 4.35 -0.28 5.29
N GLY A 80 5.11 -0.85 6.21
CA GLY A 80 5.07 -0.52 7.63
C GLY A 80 6.47 -0.19 8.14
N ALA A 81 6.62 0.87 8.93
CA ALA A 81 7.90 1.25 9.52
C ALA A 81 7.71 1.93 10.88
N VAL A 82 8.70 1.75 11.76
CA VAL A 82 8.72 2.34 13.10
C VAL A 82 10.13 2.84 13.43
N GLY A 83 10.23 4.03 14.03
CA GLY A 83 11.50 4.63 14.46
C GLY A 83 11.73 6.03 13.88
N VAL A 84 12.99 6.36 13.57
CA VAL A 84 13.36 7.59 12.84
C VAL A 84 13.12 7.36 11.34
N VAL A 85 11.86 7.48 10.94
CA VAL A 85 11.39 7.20 9.58
C VAL A 85 10.99 8.48 8.86
N SER A 86 11.33 8.56 7.57
CA SER A 86 10.94 9.68 6.69
C SER A 86 9.44 9.65 6.37
N ASP A 87 8.91 10.77 5.84
CA ASP A 87 7.50 10.89 5.41
C ASP A 87 7.12 9.90 4.28
N SER A 88 8.10 9.20 3.69
CA SER A 88 7.90 8.19 2.65
C SER A 88 8.10 6.75 3.15
N GLY A 89 8.23 6.53 4.47
CA GLY A 89 8.43 5.21 5.08
C GLY A 89 9.84 4.64 4.92
N GLY A 90 10.77 5.41 4.35
CA GLY A 90 12.18 5.00 4.23
C GLY A 90 12.99 5.36 5.47
N LEU A 91 13.97 4.51 5.82
CA LEU A 91 14.91 4.74 6.92
C LEU A 91 15.84 5.92 6.59
N GLU A 92 15.92 6.92 7.47
CA GLU A 92 16.78 8.09 7.27
C GLU A 92 18.19 7.84 7.85
N VAL A 93 18.95 6.96 7.18
CA VAL A 93 20.27 6.46 7.66
C VAL A 93 21.39 7.53 7.62
N THR A 94 21.21 8.62 6.86
CA THR A 94 22.28 9.60 6.58
C THR A 94 22.26 10.86 7.47
N GLN A 95 21.19 11.06 8.22
CA GLN A 95 21.08 12.05 9.29
C GLN A 95 20.15 11.46 10.34
N PRO A 96 20.62 10.53 11.20
CA PRO A 96 19.85 10.20 12.38
C PRO A 96 19.64 11.52 13.13
N GLY A 97 18.40 12.00 13.18
CA GLY A 97 18.07 13.03 14.15
C GLY A 97 18.50 12.52 15.52
N GLU A 98 19.01 13.39 16.40
CA GLU A 98 19.33 13.01 17.77
C GLU A 98 18.04 12.49 18.44
N GLY A 99 17.83 11.17 18.39
CA GLY A 99 16.65 10.46 18.87
C GLY A 99 17.10 9.09 19.36
N ALA A 100 16.58 8.68 20.51
CA ALA A 100 16.93 7.41 21.13
C ALA A 100 16.36 6.23 20.32
N ASN A 101 17.08 5.10 20.33
CA ASN A 101 16.59 3.83 19.83
C ASN A 101 15.37 3.36 20.64
N ALA A 102 14.57 2.44 20.08
CA ALA A 102 13.50 1.80 20.82
C ALA A 102 14.11 0.74 21.75
N GLU A 103 13.73 0.71 23.03
CA GLU A 103 14.25 -0.25 23.99
C GLU A 103 13.16 -1.24 24.44
N ILE A 104 13.47 -2.53 24.31
CA ILE A 104 12.63 -3.62 24.85
C ILE A 104 13.25 -4.04 26.18
N ASN A 105 12.50 -3.90 27.28
CA ASN A 105 13.00 -4.27 28.61
C ASN A 105 12.90 -5.79 28.81
N ILE A 106 14.05 -6.46 28.85
CA ILE A 106 14.15 -7.92 28.93
C ILE A 106 13.84 -8.42 30.35
N LEU A 107 14.17 -7.63 31.37
CA LEU A 107 13.86 -7.98 32.75
C LEU A 107 12.33 -7.96 33.01
N SER A 108 11.60 -7.04 32.37
CA SER A 108 10.13 -7.02 32.36
C SER A 108 9.54 -8.27 31.71
N LEU A 109 10.11 -8.71 30.58
CA LEU A 109 9.65 -9.90 29.84
C LEU A 109 9.76 -11.20 30.68
N LEU A 110 10.73 -11.26 31.59
CA LEU A 110 11.02 -12.44 32.39
C LEU A 110 10.34 -12.47 33.77
N ASP A 111 9.62 -11.41 34.17
CA ASP A 111 9.17 -11.17 35.56
C ASP A 111 10.34 -11.26 36.59
N LEU A 112 11.58 -11.02 36.14
CA LEU A 112 12.78 -11.15 36.97
C LEU A 112 13.03 -9.94 37.86
N GLN A 113 12.32 -8.82 37.62
CA GLN A 113 12.41 -7.58 38.39
C GLN A 113 12.12 -7.77 39.89
N SER A 114 11.45 -8.87 40.28
CA SER A 114 11.14 -9.17 41.69
C SER A 114 12.10 -10.17 42.34
N THR A 115 13.09 -10.68 41.60
CA THR A 115 14.06 -11.64 42.13
C THR A 115 15.26 -10.91 42.72
N ILE A 116 15.60 -11.21 43.98
CA ILE A 116 16.77 -10.66 44.70
C ILE A 116 18.10 -10.88 43.93
N ILE A 117 18.10 -11.79 42.94
CA ILE A 117 19.25 -12.16 42.12
C ILE A 117 19.47 -11.17 40.96
N ALA A 118 18.40 -10.62 40.35
CA ALA A 118 18.53 -9.63 39.28
C ALA A 118 19.10 -8.31 39.85
N ASP A 119 18.42 -7.68 40.81
CA ASP A 119 18.80 -6.36 41.36
C ASP A 119 20.25 -6.24 41.90
N ALA A 120 20.89 -7.35 42.26
CA ALA A 120 22.26 -7.36 42.79
C ALA A 120 23.33 -7.73 41.74
N VAL A 121 22.95 -8.36 40.62
CA VAL A 121 23.87 -8.88 39.60
C VAL A 121 23.68 -8.16 38.26
N ILE A 122 22.44 -8.02 37.80
CA ILE A 122 22.03 -7.29 36.59
C ILE A 122 20.79 -6.46 36.92
N ASP A 123 20.97 -5.15 37.09
CA ASP A 123 19.88 -4.22 37.45
C ASP A 123 19.14 -3.66 36.23
N GLU A 124 19.73 -3.77 35.04
CA GLU A 124 19.12 -3.38 33.78
C GLU A 124 19.51 -4.34 32.65
N ALA A 125 18.55 -4.76 31.83
CA ALA A 125 18.81 -5.44 30.58
C ALA A 125 17.75 -5.06 29.55
N HIS A 126 18.18 -4.47 28.44
CA HIS A 126 17.28 -4.07 27.36
C HIS A 126 17.88 -4.34 25.98
N LEU A 127 17.01 -4.62 25.01
CA LEU A 127 17.38 -4.69 23.60
C LEU A 127 17.08 -3.34 22.96
N SER A 128 18.13 -2.62 22.56
CA SER A 128 18.05 -1.36 21.82
C SER A 128 17.97 -1.66 20.32
N LEU A 129 16.87 -1.25 19.69
CA LEU A 129 16.60 -1.41 18.27
C LEU A 129 16.63 -0.06 17.57
N GLY A 130 17.35 -0.01 16.45
CA GLY A 130 17.28 1.11 15.51
C GLY A 130 15.93 1.18 14.80
N ALA A 131 15.85 2.02 13.77
CA ALA A 131 14.64 2.10 12.95
C ALA A 131 14.40 0.78 12.17
N LEU A 132 13.13 0.38 12.09
CA LEU A 132 12.67 -0.86 11.48
C LEU A 132 11.71 -0.54 10.33
N SER A 133 11.76 -1.31 9.25
CA SER A 133 10.78 -1.22 8.16
C SER A 133 10.52 -2.58 7.54
N ALA A 134 9.30 -2.82 7.08
CA ALA A 134 8.95 -3.91 6.20
C ALA A 134 8.07 -3.41 5.05
N GLY A 135 8.17 -4.09 3.93
CA GLY A 135 7.37 -3.81 2.74
C GLY A 135 6.96 -5.09 2.06
N ALA A 136 5.74 -5.13 1.57
CA ALA A 136 5.21 -6.24 0.80
C ALA A 136 4.54 -5.72 -0.48
N VAL A 137 4.80 -6.39 -1.59
CA VAL A 137 4.23 -6.08 -2.88
C VAL A 137 3.86 -7.39 -3.56
N LYS A 138 2.60 -7.51 -4.01
CA LYS A 138 2.20 -8.50 -5.00
C LYS A 138 1.95 -7.79 -6.32
N PRO A 139 2.83 -7.93 -7.33
CA PRO A 139 2.55 -7.33 -8.62
C PRO A 139 1.33 -8.00 -9.28
N ASN A 140 0.55 -7.19 -10.01
CA ASN A 140 -0.61 -7.69 -10.73
C ASN A 140 -0.15 -8.70 -11.79
N GLN A 141 -0.46 -9.97 -11.57
CA GLN A 141 -0.11 -11.09 -12.43
C GLN A 141 -1.21 -12.14 -12.39
N TYR A 142 -1.53 -12.71 -13.55
CA TYR A 142 -2.47 -13.83 -13.65
C TYR A 142 -1.79 -15.13 -13.19
N LEU A 143 -2.57 -16.09 -12.68
CA LEU A 143 -2.05 -17.43 -12.34
C LEU A 143 -1.40 -18.14 -13.54
N SER A 144 -1.83 -17.82 -14.76
CA SER A 144 -1.22 -18.33 -15.99
C SER A 144 0.16 -17.75 -16.28
N ASP A 145 0.49 -16.59 -15.70
CA ASP A 145 1.79 -15.97 -15.88
C ASP A 145 2.86 -16.76 -15.14
N PRO A 146 4.10 -16.86 -15.68
CA PRO A 146 5.18 -17.52 -14.98
C PRO A 146 5.49 -16.79 -13.66
N PRO A 147 5.80 -17.52 -12.57
CA PRO A 147 6.07 -16.93 -11.25
C PRO A 147 7.38 -16.12 -11.19
N ALA A 148 8.13 -15.99 -12.29
CA ALA A 148 9.43 -15.32 -12.27
C ALA A 148 9.26 -13.81 -12.15
N LEU A 149 9.22 -13.30 -10.92
CA LEU A 149 9.15 -11.89 -10.62
C LEU A 149 10.52 -11.22 -10.61
N ASN A 150 10.55 -9.99 -11.10
CA ASN A 150 11.68 -9.10 -10.94
C ASN A 150 11.37 -8.14 -9.79
N CYS A 151 11.62 -8.59 -8.56
CA CYS A 151 11.51 -7.72 -7.40
C CYS A 151 12.47 -6.53 -7.53
N ALA A 152 12.05 -5.36 -7.03
CA ALA A 152 12.92 -4.20 -6.98
C ALA A 152 14.18 -4.49 -6.16
N ALA A 153 15.26 -3.73 -6.34
CA ALA A 153 16.57 -4.02 -5.75
C ALA A 153 16.59 -4.13 -4.20
N ASN A 154 15.57 -3.62 -3.52
CA ASN A 154 15.38 -3.66 -2.07
C ASN A 154 14.34 -4.69 -1.62
N TYR A 155 13.82 -5.52 -2.53
CA TYR A 155 12.84 -6.57 -2.26
C TYR A 155 13.39 -7.94 -2.68
N THR A 156 13.00 -8.96 -1.93
CA THR A 156 13.28 -10.37 -2.16
C THR A 156 12.03 -11.11 -2.58
N GLU A 157 12.19 -12.06 -3.49
CA GLU A 157 11.12 -12.95 -3.93
C GLU A 157 10.70 -13.87 -2.77
N PHE A 158 9.39 -13.99 -2.55
CA PHE A 158 8.79 -14.90 -1.59
C PHE A 158 9.02 -16.35 -2.02
N ALA A 159 9.51 -17.15 -1.08
CA ALA A 159 9.79 -18.56 -1.30
C ALA A 159 8.93 -19.41 -0.34
N TYR A 160 7.89 -20.03 -0.87
CA TYR A 160 6.95 -20.88 -0.13
C TYR A 160 7.68 -22.01 0.63
N ASN A 161 8.71 -22.58 0.03
CA ASN A 161 9.47 -23.70 0.60
C ASN A 161 10.39 -23.32 1.78
N LYS A 162 10.53 -22.02 2.09
CA LYS A 162 11.30 -21.52 3.24
C LYS A 162 10.46 -21.40 4.52
N LEU A 163 9.13 -21.52 4.41
CA LEU A 163 8.21 -21.40 5.53
C LEU A 163 7.87 -22.76 6.14
N ASP A 164 7.61 -22.79 7.45
CA ASP A 164 7.15 -24.00 8.11
C ASP A 164 5.64 -24.20 7.91
N SER A 165 5.28 -25.38 7.40
CA SER A 165 3.87 -25.75 7.14
C SER A 165 2.96 -25.79 8.37
N SER A 166 3.53 -25.86 9.57
CA SER A 166 2.78 -25.94 10.83
C SER A 166 2.66 -24.62 11.57
N ASP A 167 3.61 -23.70 11.35
CA ASP A 167 3.71 -22.46 12.14
C ASP A 167 3.54 -21.17 11.30
N ASP A 168 3.71 -21.24 9.98
CA ASP A 168 3.74 -20.04 9.13
C ASP A 168 2.73 -20.06 7.97
N LEU A 169 2.22 -21.25 7.63
CA LEU A 169 1.33 -21.49 6.49
C LEU A 169 -0.04 -21.97 7.00
N PHE A 170 -1.07 -21.16 6.80
CA PHE A 170 -2.40 -21.42 7.34
C PHE A 170 -3.43 -21.51 6.23
N GLY A 171 -3.72 -22.73 5.77
CA GLY A 171 -4.68 -22.95 4.69
C GLY A 171 -4.42 -24.22 3.91
N THR A 172 -4.99 -24.28 2.72
CA THR A 172 -4.86 -25.40 1.78
C THR A 172 -3.50 -25.32 1.07
N PRO A 173 -2.60 -26.31 1.21
CA PRO A 173 -1.25 -26.23 0.65
C PRO A 173 -1.20 -25.97 -0.86
N SER A 174 -2.12 -26.56 -1.63
CA SER A 174 -2.18 -26.37 -3.08
C SER A 174 -2.64 -24.97 -3.51
N VAL A 175 -3.25 -24.20 -2.61
CA VAL A 175 -3.62 -22.79 -2.84
C VAL A 175 -2.42 -21.92 -2.47
N LEU A 176 -1.85 -22.13 -1.29
CA LEU A 176 -0.69 -21.38 -0.79
C LEU A 176 0.55 -21.52 -1.69
N GLU A 177 0.82 -22.72 -2.21
CA GLU A 177 1.96 -22.99 -3.11
C GLU A 177 1.87 -22.21 -4.44
N GLN A 178 0.68 -21.76 -4.85
CA GLN A 178 0.51 -20.97 -6.07
C GLN A 178 1.15 -19.58 -5.97
N GLU A 179 1.36 -19.10 -4.74
CA GLU A 179 1.97 -17.81 -4.44
C GLU A 179 3.50 -17.84 -4.50
N ASP A 180 4.10 -19.02 -4.61
CA ASP A 180 5.55 -19.17 -4.70
C ASP A 180 6.10 -18.37 -5.88
N GLY A 181 7.08 -17.52 -5.60
CA GLY A 181 7.65 -16.58 -6.57
C GLY A 181 6.76 -15.41 -6.95
N ARG A 182 5.51 -15.33 -6.48
CA ARG A 182 4.53 -14.31 -6.90
C ARG A 182 4.48 -13.04 -6.05
N ILE A 183 5.20 -13.03 -4.94
CA ILE A 183 5.17 -11.96 -3.95
C ILE A 183 6.60 -11.45 -3.73
N CYS A 184 6.75 -10.15 -3.59
CA CYS A 184 8.00 -9.50 -3.22
C CYS A 184 7.87 -8.98 -1.78
N SER A 185 8.83 -9.30 -0.93
CA SER A 185 8.90 -8.81 0.45
C SER A 185 10.22 -8.09 0.71
N SER A 186 10.24 -7.19 1.68
CA SER A 186 11.45 -6.51 2.13
C SER A 186 11.35 -6.27 3.63
N TYR A 187 12.50 -6.26 4.29
CA TYR A 187 12.60 -5.80 5.66
C TYR A 187 13.97 -5.15 5.88
N GLN A 188 14.03 -4.23 6.84
CA GLN A 188 15.26 -3.59 7.27
C GLN A 188 15.25 -3.34 8.77
N ILE A 189 16.40 -3.55 9.40
CA ILE A 189 16.75 -3.29 10.78
C ILE A 189 18.02 -2.44 10.75
N ALA A 190 17.95 -1.21 11.25
CA ALA A 190 19.07 -0.29 11.21
C ALA A 190 20.18 -0.65 12.21
N ASP A 191 19.80 -1.14 13.39
CA ASP A 191 20.71 -1.51 14.48
C ASP A 191 20.01 -2.44 15.47
N ALA A 192 20.77 -3.31 16.14
CA ALA A 192 20.31 -4.12 17.27
C ALA A 192 21.46 -4.34 18.26
N GLU A 193 21.41 -3.64 19.40
CA GLU A 193 22.38 -3.75 20.48
C GLU A 193 21.68 -4.23 21.76
N LEU A 194 22.23 -5.27 22.39
CA LEU A 194 21.82 -5.68 23.72
C LEU A 194 22.67 -4.95 24.76
N VAL A 195 22.02 -4.23 25.67
CA VAL A 195 22.67 -3.49 26.74
C VAL A 195 22.28 -4.10 28.08
N ILE A 196 23.31 -4.41 28.89
CA ILE A 196 23.17 -5.02 30.20
C ILE A 196 23.97 -4.18 31.20
N SER A 197 23.30 -3.68 32.23
CA SER A 197 23.96 -3.06 33.38
C SER A 197 24.22 -4.11 34.45
N ALA A 198 25.49 -4.33 34.77
CA ALA A 198 25.93 -5.27 35.79
C ALA A 198 26.74 -4.53 36.87
N PRO A 199 26.12 -4.12 38.00
CA PRO A 199 26.80 -3.36 39.06
C PRO A 199 28.04 -4.06 39.63
N LEU A 200 28.06 -5.41 39.63
CA LEU A 200 29.23 -6.19 40.03
C LEU A 200 30.45 -5.96 39.12
N VAL A 201 30.21 -5.70 37.83
CA VAL A 201 31.27 -5.33 36.88
C VAL A 201 31.75 -3.90 37.13
N GLY A 202 30.85 -2.97 37.47
CA GLY A 202 31.25 -1.62 37.90
C GLY A 202 32.06 -1.61 39.22
N GLY A 203 31.76 -2.56 40.12
CA GLY A 203 32.53 -2.79 41.34
C GLY A 203 33.91 -3.42 41.10
N LEU A 204 34.13 -4.06 39.95
CA LEU A 204 35.31 -4.86 39.64
C LEU A 204 36.60 -4.04 39.76
N VAL A 205 36.62 -2.79 39.30
CA VAL A 205 37.84 -1.96 39.37
C VAL A 205 38.21 -1.60 40.81
N THR A 206 37.22 -1.46 41.69
CA THR A 206 37.48 -1.20 43.11
C THR A 206 38.11 -2.41 43.77
N GLU A 207 37.61 -3.62 43.50
CA GLU A 207 38.14 -4.87 44.03
C GLU A 207 39.50 -5.23 43.43
N LEU A 208 39.65 -5.10 42.11
CA LEU A 208 40.94 -5.23 41.41
C LEU A 208 41.94 -4.23 41.97
N GLY A 209 41.56 -2.96 42.13
CA GLY A 209 42.45 -1.92 42.66
C GLY A 209 42.90 -2.20 44.09
N SER A 210 42.01 -2.65 44.98
CA SER A 210 42.37 -3.02 46.36
C SER A 210 43.31 -4.22 46.42
N THR A 211 43.03 -5.25 45.62
CA THR A 211 43.85 -6.47 45.56
C THR A 211 45.20 -6.16 44.93
N LEU A 212 45.22 -5.38 43.85
CA LEU A 212 46.42 -4.97 43.16
C LEU A 212 47.33 -4.12 44.06
N ARG A 213 46.79 -3.15 44.81
CA ARG A 213 47.58 -2.41 45.83
C ARG A 213 48.24 -3.33 46.85
N THR A 214 47.50 -4.32 47.34
CA THR A 214 48.04 -5.30 48.30
C THR A 214 49.18 -6.11 47.68
N LEU A 215 49.02 -6.54 46.42
CA LEU A 215 50.04 -7.29 45.69
C LEU A 215 51.26 -6.41 45.36
N LEU A 216 51.06 -5.17 44.90
CA LEU A 216 52.11 -4.21 44.61
C LEU A 216 52.91 -3.82 45.86
N GLY A 217 52.26 -3.62 47.01
CA GLY A 217 52.98 -3.45 48.28
C GLY A 217 53.81 -4.68 48.66
N GLY A 218 53.39 -5.89 48.27
CA GLY A 218 54.20 -7.11 48.36
C GLY A 218 55.41 -7.11 47.43
N VAL A 219 55.24 -6.62 46.20
CA VAL A 219 56.34 -6.40 45.23
C VAL A 219 57.33 -5.38 45.77
N GLU A 220 56.86 -4.25 46.28
CA GLU A 220 57.68 -3.18 46.84
C GLU A 220 58.51 -3.71 48.02
N ASN A 221 57.91 -4.46 48.94
CA ASN A 221 58.64 -5.13 50.03
C ASN A 221 59.70 -6.10 49.51
N THR A 222 59.40 -6.87 48.46
CA THR A 222 60.34 -7.81 47.85
C THR A 222 61.49 -7.08 47.16
N LEU A 223 61.21 -5.99 46.44
CA LEU A 223 62.20 -5.11 45.84
C LEU A 223 63.09 -4.46 46.90
N ASN A 224 62.51 -3.96 48.00
CA ASN A 224 63.24 -3.37 49.10
C ASN A 224 64.16 -4.38 49.80
N LEU A 225 63.73 -5.63 49.97
CA LEU A 225 64.58 -6.70 50.50
C LEU A 225 65.71 -7.06 49.52
N LEU A 226 65.41 -7.15 48.23
CA LEU A 226 66.39 -7.44 47.19
C LEU A 226 67.41 -6.32 47.03
N LEU A 227 66.99 -5.06 47.10
CA LEU A 227 67.85 -3.89 47.01
C LEU A 227 68.49 -3.56 48.37
N GLY A 228 68.20 -4.30 49.44
CA GLY A 228 68.83 -4.13 50.75
C GLY A 228 70.30 -4.56 50.78
N SER A 229 70.97 -4.26 51.90
CA SER A 229 72.40 -4.54 52.11
C SER A 229 72.79 -6.02 52.06
N GLU A 230 71.83 -6.93 52.19
CA GLU A 230 72.02 -8.39 52.13
C GLU A 230 71.59 -9.00 50.78
N GLY A 231 71.04 -8.20 49.86
CA GLY A 231 70.52 -8.63 48.57
C GLY A 231 71.44 -8.31 47.38
N ALA A 232 70.87 -7.91 46.24
CA ALA A 232 71.57 -7.62 44.99
C ALA A 232 72.66 -6.52 45.14
N LEU A 233 72.49 -5.58 46.08
CA LEU A 233 73.51 -4.56 46.35
C LEU A 233 74.77 -5.14 47.03
N SER A 234 74.72 -6.34 47.62
CA SER A 234 75.90 -6.99 48.20
C SER A 234 76.95 -7.33 47.13
N VAL A 235 76.52 -7.52 45.87
CA VAL A 235 77.40 -7.77 44.71
C VAL A 235 78.24 -6.53 44.37
N LEU A 236 77.81 -5.34 44.79
CA LEU A 236 78.58 -4.11 44.67
C LEU A 236 79.64 -3.97 45.75
N GLY A 237 79.55 -4.74 46.84
CA GLY A 237 80.47 -4.71 47.98
C GLY A 237 81.98 -4.89 47.65
N PRO A 238 82.38 -5.64 46.60
CA PRO A 238 83.78 -5.71 46.15
C PRO A 238 84.21 -4.56 45.21
N VAL A 239 83.25 -3.87 44.57
CA VAL A 239 83.49 -2.77 43.60
C VAL A 239 83.51 -1.42 44.32
N LEU A 240 82.75 -1.31 45.40
CA LEU A 240 82.72 -0.17 46.31
C LEU A 240 83.75 -0.42 47.42
N ASP A 241 84.73 0.48 47.58
CA ASP A 241 85.74 0.45 48.67
C ASP A 241 85.06 0.19 50.05
N PRO A 242 85.65 -0.54 51.04
CA PRO A 242 85.00 -0.95 52.31
C PRO A 242 84.53 0.19 53.24
N ILE A 243 84.56 1.42 52.75
CA ILE A 243 84.14 2.66 53.38
C ILE A 243 82.84 3.21 52.77
N LEU A 244 82.08 2.44 51.98
CA LEU A 244 80.78 2.84 51.44
C LEU A 244 79.66 1.91 51.94
N SER A 245 78.55 2.51 52.39
CA SER A 245 77.29 1.83 52.70
C SER A 245 76.21 2.37 51.77
N VAL A 246 75.42 1.49 51.15
CA VAL A 246 74.32 1.87 50.25
C VAL A 246 73.03 1.28 50.77
N THR A 247 72.00 2.10 50.89
CA THR A 247 70.62 1.68 51.14
C THR A 247 69.75 2.11 49.97
N ALA A 248 68.75 1.31 49.62
CA ALA A 248 67.84 1.56 48.53
C ALA A 248 66.41 1.38 49.00
N GLU A 249 65.53 2.22 48.50
CA GLU A 249 64.09 2.16 48.69
C GLU A 249 63.42 2.29 47.32
N ALA A 250 62.52 1.36 47.02
CA ALA A 250 61.65 1.37 45.87
C ALA A 250 60.27 1.89 46.30
N SER A 251 59.69 2.76 45.48
CA SER A 251 58.33 3.26 45.64
C SER A 251 57.56 3.07 44.35
N ILE A 252 56.44 2.34 44.43
CA ILE A 252 55.54 2.10 43.30
C ILE A 252 54.37 3.10 43.38
N ASP A 253 54.09 3.81 42.28
CA ASP A 253 52.88 4.65 42.17
C ASP A 253 51.65 3.79 41.88
N GLU A 254 51.09 3.22 42.95
CA GLU A 254 49.93 2.33 42.88
C GLU A 254 48.67 3.05 42.36
N ASP A 255 48.50 4.33 42.68
CA ASP A 255 47.31 5.11 42.32
C ASP A 255 47.24 5.37 40.81
N THR A 256 48.37 5.73 40.18
CA THR A 256 48.43 5.90 38.72
C THR A 256 48.15 4.58 37.98
N ILE A 257 48.67 3.46 38.50
CA ILE A 257 48.44 2.12 37.94
C ILE A 257 46.95 1.75 38.02
N VAL A 258 46.31 1.93 39.18
CA VAL A 258 44.90 1.57 39.37
C VAL A 258 43.96 2.47 38.56
N ASN A 259 44.19 3.78 38.55
CA ASN A 259 43.33 4.73 37.82
C ASN A 259 43.36 4.50 36.30
N SER A 260 44.45 3.97 35.76
CA SER A 260 44.57 3.64 34.34
C SER A 260 43.62 2.52 33.89
N LEU A 261 43.07 1.73 34.81
CA LEU A 261 42.09 0.68 34.50
C LEU A 261 40.71 1.25 34.12
N LEU A 262 40.38 2.47 34.55
CA LEU A 262 39.07 3.11 34.32
C LEU A 262 38.98 3.89 33.00
N ILE A 263 40.08 4.03 32.25
CA ILE A 263 40.13 5.00 31.14
C ILE A 263 39.39 4.48 29.90
N ASP A 264 39.71 3.27 29.44
CA ASP A 264 39.13 2.69 28.21
C ASP A 264 38.27 1.45 28.51
N PRO A 265 37.11 1.27 27.86
CA PRO A 265 36.36 0.02 27.94
C PRO A 265 37.12 -1.15 27.30
N LEU A 266 36.73 -2.38 27.64
CA LEU A 266 37.24 -3.60 27.02
C LEU A 266 36.35 -3.95 25.82
N THR A 267 36.90 -4.05 24.62
CA THR A 267 36.14 -4.44 23.41
C THR A 267 36.75 -5.70 22.83
N SER A 268 35.93 -6.71 22.53
CA SER A 268 36.42 -7.98 21.99
C SER A 268 37.07 -7.78 20.63
N SER A 269 37.99 -8.66 20.27
CA SER A 269 38.70 -8.60 18.98
C SER A 269 37.78 -8.68 17.76
N ASP A 270 36.60 -9.30 17.89
CA ASP A 270 35.55 -9.36 16.88
C ASP A 270 34.49 -8.24 17.00
N GLU A 271 34.70 -7.27 17.90
CA GLU A 271 33.81 -6.14 18.22
C GLU A 271 32.41 -6.56 18.72
N LEU A 272 32.19 -7.85 19.00
CA LEU A 272 30.90 -8.38 19.44
C LEU A 272 30.49 -7.85 20.83
N VAL A 273 31.43 -7.75 21.77
CA VAL A 273 31.15 -7.36 23.16
C VAL A 273 32.02 -6.19 23.57
N THR A 274 31.42 -5.19 24.20
CA THR A 274 32.13 -4.11 24.89
C THR A 274 31.73 -4.06 26.37
N ILE A 275 32.72 -4.04 27.27
CA ILE A 275 32.53 -3.98 28.72
C ILE A 275 33.18 -2.70 29.26
N ASP A 276 32.38 -1.82 29.82
CA ASP A 276 32.85 -0.67 30.58
C ASP A 276 32.97 -1.05 32.06
N LEU A 277 34.20 -1.14 32.55
CA LEU A 277 34.49 -1.50 33.94
C LEU A 277 34.21 -0.36 34.94
N GLY A 278 34.09 0.89 34.47
CA GLY A 278 33.79 2.04 35.31
C GLY A 278 32.30 2.17 35.61
N THR A 279 31.46 1.86 34.63
CA THR A 279 29.99 1.91 34.76
C THR A 279 29.35 0.54 35.02
N GLY A 280 30.01 -0.55 34.62
CA GLY A 280 29.45 -1.90 34.68
C GLY A 280 28.58 -2.26 33.47
N LEU A 281 28.60 -1.46 32.41
CA LEU A 281 27.82 -1.72 31.19
C LEU A 281 28.48 -2.78 30.32
N ILE A 282 27.69 -3.77 29.91
CA ILE A 282 28.03 -4.78 28.91
C ILE A 282 27.14 -4.54 27.70
N LYS A 283 27.74 -4.23 26.56
CA LYS A 283 27.08 -4.03 25.27
C LYS A 283 27.42 -5.18 24.35
N VAL A 284 26.41 -5.72 23.67
CA VAL A 284 26.56 -6.80 22.68
C VAL A 284 25.96 -6.34 21.36
N ASP A 285 26.80 -6.24 20.33
CA ASP A 285 26.40 -5.90 18.97
C ASP A 285 25.87 -7.17 18.27
N LEU A 286 24.55 -7.27 18.10
CA LEU A 286 23.92 -8.47 17.57
C LEU A 286 24.12 -8.61 16.06
N GLU A 287 24.45 -7.53 15.34
CA GLU A 287 24.76 -7.60 13.91
C GLU A 287 26.02 -8.45 13.67
N LYS A 288 27.02 -8.36 14.56
CA LYS A 288 28.28 -9.13 14.48
C LYS A 288 28.08 -10.65 14.66
N LEU A 289 26.91 -11.10 15.09
CA LEU A 289 26.58 -12.53 15.21
C LEU A 289 26.10 -13.15 13.90
N HIS A 290 25.81 -12.33 12.90
CA HIS A 290 25.26 -12.74 11.60
C HIS A 290 26.21 -12.31 10.48
N THR A 291 26.71 -13.27 9.69
CA THR A 291 27.77 -13.03 8.69
C THR A 291 27.42 -11.97 7.65
N ASP A 292 26.15 -11.88 7.26
CA ASP A 292 25.64 -10.96 6.23
C ASP A 292 24.82 -9.79 6.83
N GLY A 293 24.99 -9.56 8.14
CA GLY A 293 24.22 -8.59 8.92
C GLY A 293 22.78 -9.03 9.20
N LEU A 294 21.95 -8.12 9.69
CA LEU A 294 20.57 -8.41 10.09
C LEU A 294 19.57 -8.36 8.93
N ASN A 295 19.95 -7.82 7.77
CA ASN A 295 19.04 -7.48 6.67
C ASN A 295 18.99 -8.51 5.53
N ASN A 296 19.74 -9.61 5.64
CA ASN A 296 19.83 -10.65 4.61
C ASN A 296 19.57 -12.05 5.17
N LEU A 297 18.91 -12.13 6.33
CA LEU A 297 18.50 -13.38 6.94
C LEU A 297 17.29 -13.99 6.21
N GLU A 298 17.25 -15.32 6.20
CA GLU A 298 16.15 -16.11 5.67
C GLU A 298 14.83 -15.78 6.43
N PRO A 299 13.66 -16.05 5.81
CA PRO A 299 12.39 -15.90 6.50
C PRO A 299 12.36 -16.65 7.83
N ASN A 300 11.73 -16.03 8.84
CA ASN A 300 11.49 -16.60 10.17
C ASN A 300 12.78 -17.00 10.92
N THR A 301 13.85 -16.23 10.77
CA THR A 301 15.13 -16.51 11.43
C THR A 301 15.12 -16.01 12.87
N SER A 302 15.44 -16.87 13.84
CA SER A 302 15.67 -16.44 15.23
C SER A 302 16.83 -15.46 15.33
N LEU A 303 16.64 -14.36 16.05
CA LEU A 303 17.67 -13.34 16.29
C LEU A 303 18.92 -13.95 16.95
N LEU A 304 18.71 -14.84 17.92
CA LEU A 304 19.77 -15.60 18.58
C LEU A 304 19.48 -17.10 18.56
N THR A 305 20.50 -17.87 18.19
CA THR A 305 20.54 -19.33 18.35
C THR A 305 21.26 -19.71 19.64
N ALA A 306 21.05 -20.94 20.12
CA ALA A 306 21.79 -21.47 21.27
C ALA A 306 23.33 -21.40 21.11
N ALA A 307 23.83 -21.54 19.87
CA ALA A 307 25.25 -21.39 19.59
C ALA A 307 25.72 -19.92 19.70
N GLN A 308 24.93 -18.96 19.23
CA GLN A 308 25.21 -17.53 19.37
C GLN A 308 25.13 -17.08 20.83
N LEU A 309 24.17 -17.60 21.61
CA LEU A 309 24.09 -17.39 23.06
C LEU A 309 25.39 -17.82 23.76
N SER A 310 25.88 -19.03 23.49
CA SER A 310 27.15 -19.52 24.02
C SER A 310 28.30 -18.60 23.61
N LYS A 311 28.34 -18.18 22.33
CA LYS A 311 29.38 -17.27 21.82
C LYS A 311 29.42 -15.96 22.62
N ILE A 312 28.27 -15.34 22.91
CA ILE A 312 28.22 -14.10 23.72
C ILE A 312 28.83 -14.35 25.11
N THR A 313 28.38 -15.40 25.80
CA THR A 313 28.88 -15.71 27.15
C THR A 313 30.36 -16.07 27.19
N ASP A 314 30.85 -16.77 26.15
CA ASP A 314 32.25 -17.12 25.99
C ASP A 314 33.09 -15.88 25.69
N THR A 315 32.61 -14.95 24.86
CA THR A 315 33.30 -13.68 24.58
C THR A 315 33.39 -12.79 25.81
N VAL A 316 32.31 -12.66 26.61
CA VAL A 316 32.34 -11.94 27.90
C VAL A 316 33.38 -12.57 28.83
N THR A 317 33.40 -13.89 28.94
CA THR A 317 34.37 -14.62 29.76
C THR A 317 35.81 -14.38 29.26
N ASN A 318 36.04 -14.52 27.95
CA ASN A 318 37.35 -14.34 27.34
C ASN A 318 37.88 -12.91 27.47
N LEU A 319 37.02 -11.90 27.35
CA LEU A 319 37.39 -10.50 27.60
C LEU A 319 37.96 -10.29 29.00
N LEU A 320 37.54 -11.08 29.99
CA LEU A 320 37.99 -10.96 31.37
C LEU A 320 39.13 -11.93 31.73
N THR A 321 39.25 -13.08 31.07
CA THR A 321 40.17 -14.16 31.47
C THR A 321 41.19 -14.60 30.43
N ALA A 322 40.95 -14.35 29.14
CA ALA A 322 41.83 -14.86 28.09
C ALA A 322 43.22 -14.22 28.14
N SER A 323 44.20 -14.87 27.52
CA SER A 323 45.56 -14.35 27.46
C SER A 323 45.63 -13.15 26.52
N ALA A 324 46.65 -12.31 26.67
CA ALA A 324 46.86 -11.18 25.75
C ALA A 324 47.13 -11.59 24.29
N ALA A 325 47.49 -12.87 24.05
CA ALA A 325 47.67 -13.40 22.70
C ALA A 325 46.33 -13.76 22.05
N ASP A 326 45.37 -14.22 22.85
CA ASP A 326 44.06 -14.64 22.37
C ASP A 326 43.07 -13.47 22.32
N GLU A 327 43.13 -12.57 23.29
CA GLU A 327 42.28 -11.38 23.36
C GLU A 327 43.12 -10.13 23.71
N PRO A 328 43.69 -9.44 22.70
CA PRO A 328 44.65 -8.34 22.89
C PRO A 328 44.02 -7.09 23.53
N ASN A 329 42.69 -6.98 23.49
CA ASN A 329 41.94 -5.87 24.08
C ASN A 329 41.27 -6.26 25.41
N GLY A 330 41.50 -7.48 25.90
CA GLY A 330 40.93 -8.00 27.14
C GLY A 330 41.59 -7.45 28.39
N LEU A 331 41.00 -7.76 29.54
CA LEU A 331 41.43 -7.30 30.86
C LEU A 331 42.86 -7.71 31.18
N ASN A 332 43.28 -8.93 30.85
CA ASN A 332 44.65 -9.39 31.07
C ASN A 332 45.69 -8.66 30.22
N ALA A 333 45.36 -8.40 28.95
CA ALA A 333 46.23 -7.62 28.07
C ALA A 333 46.37 -6.19 28.59
N LYS A 334 45.25 -5.59 29.02
CA LYS A 334 45.22 -4.27 29.62
C LYS A 334 46.01 -4.21 30.93
N LEU A 335 45.83 -5.19 31.82
CA LEU A 335 46.59 -5.30 33.08
C LEU A 335 48.09 -5.50 32.83
N ASP A 336 48.49 -6.41 31.93
CA ASP A 336 49.91 -6.58 31.59
C ASP A 336 50.49 -5.29 31.00
N LYS A 337 49.78 -4.61 30.08
CA LYS A 337 50.23 -3.34 29.50
C LYS A 337 50.39 -2.23 30.56
N ILE A 338 49.41 -2.07 31.45
CA ILE A 338 49.45 -1.05 32.51
C ILE A 338 50.55 -1.36 33.53
N LEU A 339 50.67 -2.62 33.96
CA LEU A 339 51.64 -3.03 34.98
C LEU A 339 53.05 -3.12 34.43
N ARG A 340 53.23 -3.63 33.21
CA ARG A 340 54.55 -3.72 32.58
C ARG A 340 55.01 -2.37 32.08
N GLY A 341 54.13 -1.57 31.48
CA GLY A 341 54.51 -0.36 30.74
C GLY A 341 55.03 -0.68 29.33
N GLU A 342 55.20 0.37 28.51
CA GLU A 342 55.66 0.26 27.12
C GLU A 342 57.05 0.88 26.95
N ASN A 343 57.92 0.25 26.16
CA ASN A 343 59.28 0.75 25.86
C ASN A 343 60.11 1.11 27.12
N LYS A 344 59.94 0.33 28.20
CA LYS A 344 60.55 0.58 29.52
C LYS A 344 60.11 1.89 30.18
N GLN A 345 58.87 2.32 29.95
CA GLN A 345 58.25 3.51 30.53
C GLN A 345 56.85 3.18 31.07
N GLY A 346 56.43 3.83 32.15
CA GLY A 346 55.15 3.57 32.81
C GLY A 346 55.12 2.29 33.65
N GLY A 347 53.99 1.99 34.28
CA GLY A 347 53.81 0.79 35.11
C GLY A 347 54.91 0.58 36.14
N LEU A 348 55.39 -0.65 36.27
CA LEU A 348 56.50 -1.03 37.15
C LEU A 348 57.84 -0.43 36.71
N TYR A 349 58.01 -0.01 35.44
CA TYR A 349 59.20 0.77 35.05
C TYR A 349 59.18 2.20 35.59
N ALA A 350 58.01 2.72 35.98
CA ALA A 350 57.89 4.01 36.66
C ALA A 350 58.28 3.96 38.14
N THR A 351 58.49 2.76 38.72
CA THR A 351 58.94 2.58 40.11
C THR A 351 60.14 3.48 40.39
N GLU A 352 59.96 4.40 41.34
CA GLU A 352 61.01 5.33 41.77
C GLU A 352 61.93 4.61 42.75
N LEU A 353 63.23 4.69 42.49
CA LEU A 353 64.28 4.09 43.29
C LEU A 353 65.09 5.21 43.92
N THR A 354 65.01 5.31 45.24
CA THR A 354 65.80 6.23 46.04
C THR A 354 66.97 5.47 46.67
N LEU A 355 68.19 5.91 46.39
CA LEU A 355 69.42 5.33 46.92
C LEU A 355 70.14 6.34 47.79
N ASP A 356 70.36 5.97 49.05
CA ASP A 356 71.18 6.70 49.99
C ASP A 356 72.58 6.06 50.05
N VAL A 357 73.58 6.79 49.58
CA VAL A 357 74.98 6.37 49.58
C VAL A 357 75.72 7.11 50.68
N CYS A 358 76.15 6.35 51.68
CA CYS A 358 76.85 6.82 52.84
C CYS A 358 78.35 6.49 52.79
N VAL A 359 79.22 7.49 52.94
CA VAL A 359 80.68 7.29 53.13
C VAL A 359 81.01 7.10 54.61
N LEU A 360 81.46 5.92 54.99
CA LEU A 360 81.84 5.52 56.34
C LEU A 360 83.19 6.16 56.72
N GLY A 361 83.19 6.94 57.81
CA GLY A 361 84.41 7.39 58.48
C GLY A 361 84.67 6.62 59.78
N LEU A 362 85.69 7.01 60.54
CA LEU A 362 86.05 6.42 61.84
C LEU A 362 84.91 6.45 62.89
N ILE A 363 83.86 7.26 62.68
CA ILE A 363 82.72 7.48 63.60
C ILE A 363 81.38 7.65 62.85
N GLY A 364 81.09 6.78 61.89
CA GLY A 364 79.77 6.71 61.23
C GLY A 364 79.72 7.41 59.86
N CYS A 365 78.51 7.76 59.40
CA CYS A 365 78.29 8.35 58.09
C CYS A 365 78.86 9.77 58.00
N THR A 366 79.89 9.97 57.19
CA THR A 366 80.57 11.28 57.04
C THR A 366 80.02 12.11 55.89
N LEU A 367 79.46 11.47 54.87
CA LEU A 367 78.88 12.11 53.68
C LEU A 367 77.69 11.26 53.22
N ASN A 368 76.56 11.90 52.92
CA ASN A 368 75.40 11.26 52.30
C ASN A 368 75.18 11.83 50.88
N VAL A 369 74.90 10.95 49.93
CA VAL A 369 74.48 11.28 48.57
C VAL A 369 73.19 10.54 48.28
N GLU A 370 72.15 11.30 47.94
CA GLU A 370 70.86 10.77 47.53
C GLU A 370 70.80 10.71 46.00
N LEU A 371 70.32 9.59 45.47
CA LEU A 371 70.12 9.34 44.05
C LEU A 371 68.67 8.91 43.86
N ILE A 372 67.95 9.58 42.96
CA ILE A 372 66.56 9.24 42.61
C ILE A 372 66.51 8.92 41.12
N ALA A 373 66.00 7.74 40.77
CA ALA A 373 65.86 7.30 39.39
C ALA A 373 64.62 6.42 39.23
N THR A 374 64.04 6.35 38.03
CA THR A 374 63.03 5.32 37.73
C THR A 374 63.72 4.02 37.33
N LEU A 375 63.09 2.86 37.59
CA LEU A 375 63.59 1.56 37.10
C LEU A 375 63.79 1.58 35.57
N GLY A 376 62.83 2.17 34.84
CA GLY A 376 62.91 2.36 33.39
C GLY A 376 64.13 3.19 32.98
N GLY A 377 64.37 4.32 33.64
CA GLY A 377 65.55 5.15 33.41
C GLY A 377 66.86 4.43 33.73
N LEU A 378 66.85 3.54 34.73
CA LEU A 378 68.03 2.74 35.04
C LEU A 378 68.33 1.68 33.96
N LEU A 379 67.31 1.17 33.28
CA LEU A 379 67.47 0.16 32.24
C LEU A 379 67.76 0.75 30.85
N THR A 380 67.41 2.01 30.63
CA THR A 380 67.61 2.72 29.35
C THR A 380 68.89 3.57 29.32
N GLY A 381 69.58 3.71 30.46
CA GLY A 381 70.86 4.42 30.55
C GLY A 381 70.72 5.93 30.80
N ALA A 382 69.82 6.31 31.71
CA ALA A 382 69.57 7.69 32.08
C ALA A 382 70.84 8.49 32.48
N THR A 383 70.79 9.81 32.25
CA THR A 383 71.90 10.73 32.53
C THR A 383 71.70 11.51 33.82
N GLY A 384 72.79 11.78 34.56
CA GLY A 384 72.69 12.38 35.90
C GLY A 384 72.51 13.89 35.88
N THR A 385 71.44 14.39 36.50
CA THR A 385 71.17 15.82 36.74
C THR A 385 71.21 16.16 38.24
N THR A 386 71.58 17.40 38.57
CA THR A 386 71.46 17.96 39.93
C THR A 386 70.20 18.80 40.11
N ASP A 387 69.39 18.95 39.05
CA ASP A 387 68.12 19.68 39.06
C ASP A 387 66.96 18.68 39.16
N ILE A 388 66.22 18.75 40.27
CA ILE A 388 65.09 17.84 40.52
C ILE A 388 63.92 18.11 39.56
N ASP A 389 63.74 19.35 39.11
CA ASP A 389 62.65 19.69 38.18
C ASP A 389 62.98 19.19 36.78
N GLU A 390 64.27 19.17 36.41
CA GLU A 390 64.74 18.56 35.17
C GLU A 390 64.55 17.03 35.16
N TYR A 391 64.72 16.36 36.30
CA TYR A 391 64.37 14.95 36.47
C TYR A 391 62.86 14.72 36.34
N ARG A 392 62.03 15.50 37.04
CA ARG A 392 60.56 15.34 36.99
C ARG A 392 59.97 15.54 35.59
N LEU A 393 60.60 16.37 34.75
CA LEU A 393 60.20 16.58 33.36
C LEU A 393 60.63 15.44 32.41
N ASP A 394 61.67 14.69 32.77
CA ASP A 394 62.20 13.57 31.97
C ASP A 394 62.75 12.45 32.89
N PRO A 395 61.87 11.75 33.63
CA PRO A 395 62.28 10.81 34.68
C PRO A 395 62.86 9.49 34.14
N TYR A 396 62.73 9.26 32.82
CA TYR A 396 63.27 8.09 32.13
C TYR A 396 64.58 8.40 31.38
N GLY A 397 64.82 9.64 30.97
CA GLY A 397 66.09 10.08 30.37
C GLY A 397 67.11 10.58 31.38
N LYS A 398 66.68 10.88 32.62
CA LYS A 398 67.51 11.46 33.67
C LYS A 398 67.35 10.76 35.02
N TYR A 399 68.40 10.84 35.84
CA TYR A 399 68.34 10.53 37.26
C TYR A 399 68.81 11.74 38.08
N TYR A 400 68.17 12.00 39.20
CA TYR A 400 68.54 13.06 40.12
C TYR A 400 69.65 12.60 41.06
N ARG A 401 70.58 13.51 41.38
CA ARG A 401 71.61 13.31 42.41
C ARG A 401 71.78 14.57 43.25
N SER A 402 71.79 14.43 44.56
CA SER A 402 72.07 15.52 45.50
C SER A 402 73.52 15.50 46.00
N GLY A 403 74.10 16.67 46.25
CA GLY A 403 75.44 16.81 46.86
C GLY A 403 76.63 16.98 45.89
N GLY A 404 77.68 17.69 46.36
CA GLY A 404 78.83 18.12 45.53
C GLY A 404 79.79 17.03 45.05
N LEU A 405 79.57 15.76 45.43
CA LEU A 405 80.39 14.61 45.02
C LEU A 405 79.68 13.68 44.03
N GLY A 406 78.45 14.00 43.60
CA GLY A 406 77.67 13.19 42.67
C GLY A 406 78.31 12.96 41.29
N LEU A 407 79.38 13.69 40.95
CA LEU A 407 80.18 13.49 39.73
C LEU A 407 81.14 12.29 39.81
N ILE A 408 81.51 11.84 41.01
CA ILE A 408 82.48 10.73 41.20
C ILE A 408 81.79 9.36 41.19
N LEU A 409 80.48 9.33 41.44
CA LEU A 409 79.67 8.09 41.52
C LEU A 409 79.22 7.52 40.16
N GLY A 410 79.65 8.10 39.03
CA GLY A 410 79.30 7.63 37.68
C GLY A 410 79.54 6.12 37.43
N PRO A 411 80.67 5.52 37.88
CA PRO A 411 80.89 4.07 37.77
C PRO A 411 79.94 3.24 38.64
N VAL A 412 79.53 3.77 39.80
CA VAL A 412 78.59 3.11 40.73
C VAL A 412 77.20 3.03 40.09
N VAL A 413 76.74 4.15 39.53
CA VAL A 413 75.50 4.21 38.76
C VAL A 413 75.60 3.28 37.55
N ALA A 414 76.66 3.33 36.75
CA ALA A 414 76.84 2.41 35.61
C ALA A 414 76.82 0.91 35.97
N THR A 415 77.32 0.53 37.14
CA THR A 415 77.28 -0.85 37.64
C THR A 415 75.87 -1.23 38.13
N LEU A 416 75.17 -0.27 38.76
CA LEU A 416 73.77 -0.41 39.15
C LEU A 416 72.86 -0.59 37.92
N LEU A 417 73.07 0.21 36.86
CA LEU A 417 72.34 0.17 35.58
C LEU A 417 72.47 -1.20 34.90
N SER A 418 73.65 -1.84 34.93
CA SER A 418 73.90 -3.08 34.18
C SER A 418 73.62 -4.36 34.97
N THR A 419 73.99 -4.41 36.25
CA THR A 419 73.96 -5.66 37.04
C THR A 419 72.70 -5.76 37.87
N VAL A 420 72.36 -4.71 38.62
CA VAL A 420 71.18 -4.70 39.50
C VAL A 420 69.91 -4.50 38.70
N GLY A 421 69.93 -3.60 37.70
CA GLY A 421 68.81 -3.41 36.77
C GLY A 421 68.39 -4.71 36.07
N GLY A 422 69.34 -5.48 35.53
CA GLY A 422 69.04 -6.75 34.85
C GLY A 422 68.47 -7.83 35.77
N ILE A 423 68.94 -7.91 37.03
CA ILE A 423 68.41 -8.86 38.03
C ILE A 423 66.98 -8.47 38.43
N VAL A 424 66.72 -7.17 38.64
CA VAL A 424 65.38 -6.67 38.98
C VAL A 424 64.41 -6.85 37.80
N GLU A 425 64.85 -6.60 36.56
CA GLU A 425 64.07 -6.82 35.34
C GLU A 425 63.69 -8.30 35.17
N GLY A 426 64.64 -9.22 35.34
CA GLY A 426 64.38 -10.67 35.27
C GLY A 426 63.46 -11.17 36.40
N LEU A 427 63.58 -10.63 37.62
CA LEU A 427 62.67 -10.99 38.71
C LEU A 427 61.25 -10.48 38.49
N LEU A 428 61.08 -9.22 38.07
CA LEU A 428 59.77 -8.61 37.90
C LEU A 428 59.03 -9.17 36.69
N PHE A 429 59.72 -9.31 35.56
CA PHE A 429 59.11 -9.58 34.26
C PHE A 429 59.38 -10.98 33.71
N GLY A 430 60.30 -11.72 34.32
CA GLY A 430 60.68 -13.07 33.95
C GLY A 430 62.00 -13.17 33.18
N ASP A 431 62.56 -14.36 33.17
CA ASP A 431 63.76 -14.77 32.43
C ASP A 431 63.56 -16.16 31.80
N ASP A 432 64.61 -16.74 31.19
CA ASP A 432 64.54 -18.05 30.53
C ASP A 432 64.13 -19.20 31.48
N ASP A 433 64.35 -19.06 32.79
CA ASP A 433 64.06 -20.08 33.82
C ASP A 433 62.70 -19.83 34.50
N ASN A 434 62.24 -18.58 34.58
CA ASN A 434 60.91 -18.20 35.04
C ASN A 434 60.29 -17.16 34.09
N PRO A 435 59.63 -17.59 33.00
CA PRO A 435 59.22 -16.71 31.90
C PRO A 435 58.14 -15.69 32.27
N SER A 436 57.51 -15.83 33.44
CA SER A 436 56.40 -14.99 33.88
C SER A 436 56.80 -13.96 34.94
N GLY A 437 57.95 -14.13 35.60
CA GLY A 437 58.41 -13.25 36.68
C GLY A 437 57.40 -13.14 37.83
N LEU A 438 57.58 -12.10 38.66
CA LEU A 438 56.63 -11.74 39.72
C LEU A 438 55.33 -11.17 39.14
N LEU A 439 55.39 -10.50 37.99
CA LEU A 439 54.22 -9.93 37.31
C LEU A 439 53.20 -11.00 36.90
N GLY A 440 53.65 -12.14 36.36
CA GLY A 440 52.75 -13.24 36.02
C GLY A 440 52.07 -13.87 37.24
N GLY A 441 52.74 -13.86 38.40
CA GLY A 441 52.14 -14.25 39.68
C GLY A 441 51.01 -13.30 40.10
N ILE A 442 51.24 -11.99 40.01
CA ILE A 442 50.23 -10.96 40.30
C ILE A 442 49.01 -11.13 39.39
N LEU A 443 49.21 -11.31 38.09
CA LEU A 443 48.12 -11.52 37.13
C LEU A 443 47.33 -12.80 37.45
N GLY A 444 48.01 -13.90 37.80
CA GLY A 444 47.35 -15.15 38.22
C GLY A 444 46.57 -15.02 39.53
N ASP A 445 47.09 -14.27 40.50
CA ASP A 445 46.44 -14.02 41.79
C ASP A 445 45.20 -13.13 41.61
N LEU A 446 45.27 -12.09 40.76
CA LEU A 446 44.10 -11.26 40.43
C LEU A 446 43.00 -12.06 39.74
N GLN A 447 43.38 -12.95 38.82
CA GLN A 447 42.45 -13.84 38.11
C GLN A 447 41.69 -14.77 39.07
N THR A 448 42.39 -15.35 40.04
CA THR A 448 41.78 -16.31 40.98
C THR A 448 41.02 -15.64 42.12
N ALA A 449 41.50 -14.50 42.63
CA ALA A 449 40.92 -13.82 43.79
C ALA A 449 39.72 -12.93 43.46
N VAL A 450 39.67 -12.34 42.26
CA VAL A 450 38.66 -11.33 41.90
C VAL A 450 37.81 -11.77 40.70
N ILE A 451 38.45 -12.16 39.60
CA ILE A 451 37.76 -12.38 38.32
C ILE A 451 36.97 -13.70 38.34
N SER A 452 37.55 -14.78 38.88
CA SER A 452 36.86 -16.08 38.96
C SER A 452 35.58 -16.04 39.82
N PRO A 453 35.57 -15.42 41.02
CA PRO A 453 34.34 -15.22 41.79
C PRO A 453 33.27 -14.39 41.05
N LEU A 454 33.68 -13.30 40.38
CA LEU A 454 32.76 -12.47 39.59
C LEU A 454 32.05 -13.31 38.52
N LEU A 455 32.81 -14.02 37.68
CA LEU A 455 32.26 -14.84 36.59
C LEU A 455 31.37 -15.98 37.08
N SER A 456 31.71 -16.57 38.24
CA SER A 456 30.88 -17.61 38.86
C SER A 456 29.49 -17.12 39.26
N THR A 457 29.34 -15.81 39.48
CA THR A 457 28.09 -15.14 39.82
C THR A 457 27.38 -14.59 38.58
N LEU A 458 28.13 -13.95 37.68
CA LEU A 458 27.60 -13.27 36.49
C LEU A 458 27.11 -14.25 35.41
N ASN A 459 27.91 -15.26 35.05
CA ASN A 459 27.62 -16.11 33.88
C ASN A 459 26.25 -16.83 33.97
N PRO A 460 25.84 -17.43 35.10
CA PRO A 460 24.53 -18.08 35.20
C PRO A 460 23.34 -17.12 35.06
N VAL A 461 23.50 -15.86 35.47
CA VAL A 461 22.45 -14.83 35.37
C VAL A 461 22.42 -14.27 33.95
N LEU A 462 23.57 -14.06 33.33
CA LEU A 462 23.70 -13.62 31.95
C LEU A 462 22.96 -14.58 30.99
N VAL A 463 23.12 -15.90 31.16
CA VAL A 463 22.38 -16.89 30.35
C VAL A 463 20.86 -16.73 30.52
N GLN A 464 20.37 -16.55 31.75
CA GLN A 464 18.94 -16.37 32.01
C GLN A 464 18.36 -15.11 31.37
N VAL A 465 19.15 -14.03 31.29
CA VAL A 465 18.75 -12.78 30.61
C VAL A 465 18.76 -12.95 29.09
N LEU A 466 19.67 -13.75 28.55
CA LEU A 466 19.80 -13.92 27.09
C LEU A 466 18.78 -14.91 26.50
N ASP A 467 18.34 -15.91 27.27
CA ASP A 467 17.44 -16.97 26.80
C ASP A 467 16.16 -16.45 26.08
N PRO A 468 15.45 -15.41 26.55
CA PRO A 468 14.24 -14.93 25.88
C PRO A 468 14.49 -14.21 24.56
N ILE A 469 15.68 -13.64 24.38
CA ILE A 469 16.05 -12.98 23.13
C ILE A 469 16.08 -14.01 21.98
N ALA A 470 16.33 -15.29 22.29
CA ALA A 470 16.25 -16.37 21.31
C ALA A 470 14.82 -16.58 20.75
N ASN A 471 13.79 -16.09 21.45
CA ASN A 471 12.40 -16.15 20.98
C ASN A 471 12.04 -14.97 20.07
N ILE A 472 12.95 -14.02 19.83
CA ILE A 472 12.74 -12.93 18.88
C ILE A 472 13.03 -13.44 17.47
N ILE A 473 12.10 -13.19 16.55
CA ILE A 473 12.19 -13.63 15.15
C ILE A 473 12.40 -12.41 14.25
N ILE A 474 13.40 -12.47 13.38
CA ILE A 474 13.65 -11.50 12.32
C ILE A 474 13.00 -11.99 11.03
N ASN A 475 12.51 -11.05 10.20
CA ASN A 475 11.92 -11.35 8.91
C ASN A 475 10.75 -12.34 9.05
N ARG A 476 9.83 -12.05 9.98
CA ARG A 476 8.69 -12.92 10.23
C ARG A 476 7.74 -12.83 9.04
N GLN A 477 7.61 -13.92 8.31
CA GLN A 477 6.73 -14.07 7.16
C GLN A 477 5.67 -15.14 7.44
N THR A 478 4.43 -14.83 7.08
CA THR A 478 3.30 -15.77 7.16
C THR A 478 2.42 -15.68 5.91
N LEU A 479 1.75 -16.77 5.57
CA LEU A 479 0.80 -16.84 4.46
C LEU A 479 -0.48 -17.55 4.90
N VAL A 480 -1.61 -16.86 4.79
CA VAL A 480 -2.91 -17.32 5.29
C VAL A 480 -3.93 -17.36 4.16
N GLU A 481 -4.64 -18.47 3.97
CA GLU A 481 -5.78 -18.56 3.06
C GLU A 481 -7.00 -17.85 3.67
N VAL A 482 -7.62 -16.96 2.90
CA VAL A 482 -8.84 -16.21 3.26
C VAL A 482 -9.90 -16.40 2.16
N GLU A 483 -11.14 -15.96 2.42
CA GLU A 483 -12.29 -16.23 1.54
C GLU A 483 -12.09 -15.81 0.06
N HIS A 484 -11.30 -14.76 -0.18
CA HIS A 484 -11.07 -14.20 -1.53
C HIS A 484 -9.62 -14.26 -2.01
N GLY A 485 -8.77 -15.12 -1.42
CA GLY A 485 -7.37 -15.28 -1.84
C GLY A 485 -6.47 -15.72 -0.71
N THR A 486 -5.23 -15.24 -0.71
CA THR A 486 -4.29 -15.44 0.40
C THR A 486 -3.86 -14.09 0.96
N VAL A 487 -3.42 -14.02 2.21
CA VAL A 487 -2.84 -12.82 2.82
C VAL A 487 -1.41 -13.16 3.19
N PHE A 488 -0.47 -12.43 2.61
CA PHE A 488 0.94 -12.50 2.96
C PHE A 488 1.27 -11.37 3.91
N THR A 489 1.95 -11.69 5.01
CA THR A 489 2.42 -10.72 5.99
C THR A 489 3.91 -10.86 6.17
N VAL A 490 4.62 -9.73 6.24
CA VAL A 490 6.04 -9.65 6.61
C VAL A 490 6.20 -8.63 7.73
N SER A 491 6.92 -9.00 8.79
CA SER A 491 7.36 -8.09 9.84
C SER A 491 8.88 -8.10 9.94
N ALA A 492 9.48 -6.93 10.15
CA ALA A 492 10.94 -6.86 10.32
C ALA A 492 11.39 -7.61 11.56
N LEU A 493 10.63 -7.49 12.66
CA LEU A 493 10.88 -8.14 13.93
C LEU A 493 9.56 -8.61 14.57
N GLU A 494 9.56 -9.78 15.20
CA GLU A 494 8.48 -10.25 16.05
C GLU A 494 9.04 -10.68 17.42
N VAL A 495 8.47 -10.12 18.49
CA VAL A 495 8.83 -10.46 19.87
C VAL A 495 7.79 -11.42 20.42
N ASN A 496 8.22 -12.61 20.80
CA ASN A 496 7.37 -13.61 21.45
C ASN A 496 7.43 -13.42 22.97
N VAL A 497 6.38 -12.82 23.53
CA VAL A 497 6.40 -12.20 24.87
C VAL A 497 6.30 -13.23 26.01
N LEU A 498 5.74 -14.43 25.79
CA LEU A 498 5.69 -15.48 26.81
C LEU A 498 5.31 -16.87 26.24
N ASP A 499 6.01 -17.95 26.62
CA ASP A 499 5.55 -19.34 26.51
C ASP A 499 4.98 -19.78 27.87
N LEU A 500 3.65 -19.87 27.97
CA LEU A 500 2.93 -20.24 29.20
C LEU A 500 3.02 -21.74 29.54
N GLY A 501 3.78 -22.54 28.78
CA GLY A 501 3.96 -23.97 29.04
C GLY A 501 2.68 -24.80 28.84
N THR A 502 1.69 -24.25 28.15
CA THR A 502 0.46 -24.92 27.72
C THR A 502 0.48 -25.07 26.20
N SER A 503 -0.09 -26.16 25.68
CA SER A 503 -0.07 -26.54 24.25
C SER A 503 -0.17 -25.35 23.28
N ALA A 504 0.96 -24.93 22.70
CA ALA A 504 1.20 -24.14 21.47
C ALA A 504 0.28 -22.96 21.08
N SER A 505 -0.72 -22.55 21.87
CA SER A 505 -1.84 -21.70 21.40
C SER A 505 -2.04 -20.38 22.15
N ASP A 506 -1.20 -20.09 23.15
CA ASP A 506 -1.28 -18.89 23.99
C ASP A 506 0.05 -18.12 24.10
N ILE A 507 0.87 -18.12 23.03
CA ILE A 507 2.01 -17.19 22.91
C ILE A 507 1.45 -15.85 22.41
N ILE A 508 1.81 -14.76 23.08
CA ILE A 508 1.51 -13.41 22.59
C ILE A 508 2.65 -12.97 21.69
N HIS A 509 2.30 -12.73 20.43
CA HIS A 509 3.19 -12.22 19.40
C HIS A 509 3.05 -10.69 19.33
N LEU A 510 4.19 -9.98 19.34
CA LEU A 510 4.25 -8.55 19.11
C LEU A 510 5.05 -8.28 17.84
N PRO A 511 4.39 -8.18 16.67
CA PRO A 511 5.06 -7.83 15.43
C PRO A 511 5.37 -6.33 15.38
N LEU A 512 6.55 -5.98 14.85
CA LEU A 512 7.03 -4.61 14.69
C LEU A 512 7.44 -4.36 13.24
N ALA A 513 7.07 -3.18 12.71
CA ALA A 513 7.20 -2.80 11.31
C ALA A 513 6.65 -3.89 10.38
N THR A 514 5.32 -3.92 10.26
CA THR A 514 4.58 -4.98 9.56
C THR A 514 3.96 -4.45 8.27
N ALA A 515 4.05 -5.24 7.21
CA ALA A 515 3.37 -5.01 5.94
C ALA A 515 2.59 -6.27 5.55
N SER A 516 1.33 -6.09 5.17
CA SER A 516 0.47 -7.18 4.72
C SER A 516 -0.15 -6.84 3.37
N VAL A 517 -0.11 -7.79 2.45
CA VAL A 517 -0.77 -7.69 1.15
C VAL A 517 -1.72 -8.85 0.95
N MET A 518 -2.89 -8.56 0.38
CA MET A 518 -3.77 -9.59 -0.12
C MET A 518 -3.22 -10.07 -1.46
N ALA A 519 -2.96 -11.36 -1.52
CA ALA A 519 -2.43 -12.00 -2.68
C ALA A 519 -3.56 -12.47 -3.62
N GLN A 520 -4.31 -11.53 -4.20
CA GLN A 520 -5.35 -11.83 -5.20
C GLN A 520 -4.74 -12.08 -6.60
N HIS A 521 -5.44 -12.84 -7.45
CA HIS A 521 -4.96 -13.31 -8.76
C HIS A 521 -5.67 -12.68 -9.98
N TRP A 522 -6.44 -11.61 -9.79
CA TRP A 522 -7.32 -11.06 -10.81
C TRP A 522 -7.38 -9.53 -10.75
N GLU A 523 -7.56 -8.91 -11.92
CA GLU A 523 -7.73 -7.46 -12.07
C GLU A 523 -9.22 -7.11 -11.87
N PRO A 524 -9.56 -6.03 -11.14
CA PRO A 524 -10.94 -5.56 -11.08
C PRO A 524 -11.45 -5.24 -12.49
N PHE A 525 -12.70 -5.61 -12.79
CA PHE A 525 -13.33 -5.30 -14.06
C PHE A 525 -14.01 -3.94 -14.01
N GLU A 526 -13.79 -3.11 -15.01
CA GLU A 526 -14.55 -1.90 -15.25
C GLU A 526 -15.86 -2.26 -15.96
N ILE A 527 -16.97 -2.20 -15.24
CA ILE A 527 -18.30 -2.34 -15.79
C ILE A 527 -18.66 -1.04 -16.51
N GLN A 528 -18.86 -1.11 -17.82
CA GLN A 528 -19.22 0.03 -18.64
C GLN A 528 -20.69 -0.06 -19.06
N LEU A 529 -21.52 0.84 -18.55
CA LEU A 529 -22.92 0.97 -18.95
C LEU A 529 -23.00 2.09 -20.00
N ASN A 530 -23.20 1.71 -21.26
CA ASN A 530 -23.38 2.63 -22.37
C ASN A 530 -24.84 2.57 -22.81
N VAL A 531 -25.55 3.67 -22.71
CA VAL A 531 -26.97 3.73 -23.13
C VAL A 531 -27.12 4.70 -24.28
N ALA A 532 -27.68 4.20 -25.39
CA ALA A 532 -28.09 5.01 -26.52
C ALA A 532 -29.61 5.00 -26.68
N LYS A 533 -30.16 6.15 -27.09
CA LYS A 533 -31.54 6.26 -27.56
C LYS A 533 -31.54 6.32 -29.09
N GLN A 534 -31.97 5.25 -29.74
CA GLN A 534 -32.07 5.20 -31.20
C GLN A 534 -33.45 5.69 -31.67
N GLY A 535 -33.43 6.47 -32.76
CA GLY A 535 -34.58 7.24 -33.22
C GLY A 535 -34.71 8.53 -32.39
N ASP A 536 -35.11 9.64 -33.03
CA ASP A 536 -35.34 10.88 -32.28
C ASP A 536 -36.49 10.70 -31.26
N GLY A 537 -37.36 9.70 -31.51
CA GLY A 537 -38.63 9.49 -30.83
C GLY A 537 -39.44 10.77 -30.72
N ARG A 538 -39.07 11.84 -31.42
CA ARG A 538 -39.49 13.24 -31.27
C ARG A 538 -39.71 13.73 -29.83
N ASN A 539 -38.97 13.21 -28.84
CA ASN A 539 -39.17 13.42 -27.39
C ASN A 539 -40.35 12.66 -26.71
N LEU A 540 -40.83 11.56 -27.30
CA LEU A 540 -41.75 10.61 -26.65
C LEU A 540 -41.22 10.13 -25.29
N HIS A 541 -39.89 10.05 -25.15
CA HIS A 541 -39.21 9.93 -23.87
C HIS A 541 -38.10 10.98 -23.75
N SER A 542 -38.08 11.69 -22.62
CA SER A 542 -37.11 12.76 -22.28
C SER A 542 -36.40 12.57 -20.94
N GLY A 543 -36.74 11.51 -20.19
CA GLY A 543 -36.10 11.16 -18.92
C GLY A 543 -34.84 10.31 -19.08
N GLY A 544 -34.17 10.04 -17.96
CA GLY A 544 -33.13 9.02 -17.86
C GLY A 544 -33.71 7.59 -17.80
N PHE A 545 -32.84 6.60 -17.63
CA PHE A 545 -33.22 5.18 -17.49
C PHE A 545 -32.74 4.64 -16.15
N THR A 546 -33.33 3.54 -15.68
CA THR A 546 -32.88 2.85 -14.46
C THR A 546 -32.63 1.38 -14.76
N TYR A 547 -31.57 0.84 -14.17
CA TYR A 547 -31.15 -0.54 -14.36
C TYR A 547 -30.85 -1.22 -13.04
N ASP A 548 -31.12 -2.51 -12.97
CA ASP A 548 -30.66 -3.36 -11.87
C ASP A 548 -29.53 -4.25 -12.40
N LEU A 549 -28.39 -4.27 -11.71
CA LEU A 549 -27.23 -5.08 -12.07
C LEU A 549 -26.87 -6.01 -10.91
N GLN A 550 -26.90 -7.30 -11.18
CA GLN A 550 -26.53 -8.34 -10.23
C GLN A 550 -25.51 -9.28 -10.86
N CYS A 551 -24.36 -9.46 -10.22
CA CYS A 551 -23.37 -10.46 -10.58
C CYS A 551 -23.30 -11.54 -9.52
N VAL A 552 -23.36 -12.81 -9.95
CA VAL A 552 -23.29 -13.99 -9.08
C VAL A 552 -22.18 -14.93 -9.52
N ASP A 553 -21.48 -15.51 -8.55
CA ASP A 553 -20.64 -16.69 -8.76
C ASP A 553 -21.41 -17.93 -8.28
N GLY A 554 -21.98 -18.66 -9.23
CA GLY A 554 -22.90 -19.79 -8.99
C GLY A 554 -24.20 -19.37 -8.31
N THR A 555 -24.18 -19.22 -6.98
CA THR A 555 -25.31 -18.75 -6.17
C THR A 555 -24.95 -17.62 -5.21
N THR A 556 -23.68 -17.25 -5.14
CA THR A 556 -23.17 -16.24 -4.21
C THR A 556 -23.15 -14.89 -4.93
N PRO A 557 -23.84 -13.85 -4.42
CA PRO A 557 -23.74 -12.52 -4.99
C PRO A 557 -22.34 -11.95 -4.74
N VAL A 558 -21.68 -11.50 -5.81
CA VAL A 558 -20.33 -10.90 -5.77
C VAL A 558 -20.37 -9.39 -6.05
N PHE A 559 -21.42 -8.92 -6.72
CA PHE A 559 -21.69 -7.50 -6.94
C PHE A 559 -23.19 -7.28 -7.12
N GLU A 560 -23.76 -6.32 -6.41
CA GLU A 560 -25.16 -5.92 -6.57
C GLU A 560 -25.26 -4.40 -6.58
N SER A 561 -25.95 -3.88 -7.58
CA SER A 561 -26.33 -2.47 -7.67
C SER A 561 -27.81 -2.40 -8.02
N GLU A 562 -28.63 -2.15 -6.99
CA GLU A 562 -30.04 -1.87 -7.16
C GLU A 562 -30.19 -0.43 -7.68
N LEU A 563 -30.95 -0.25 -8.76
CA LEU A 563 -31.38 1.05 -9.26
C LEU A 563 -30.25 2.00 -9.69
N VAL A 564 -29.42 1.58 -10.65
CA VAL A 564 -28.48 2.47 -11.35
C VAL A 564 -29.26 3.52 -12.13
N GLU A 565 -29.30 4.76 -11.62
CA GLU A 565 -29.90 5.90 -12.31
C GLU A 565 -28.98 6.41 -13.42
N TYR A 566 -29.49 6.34 -14.65
CA TYR A 566 -28.82 6.79 -15.85
C TYR A 566 -29.47 8.08 -16.36
N THR A 567 -28.97 9.23 -15.92
CA THR A 567 -29.58 10.54 -16.20
C THR A 567 -29.58 10.89 -17.69
N SER A 568 -30.51 11.76 -18.10
CA SER A 568 -30.73 12.11 -19.51
C SER A 568 -29.52 12.71 -20.23
N ASP A 569 -28.61 13.36 -19.50
CA ASP A 569 -27.35 13.93 -20.04
C ASP A 569 -26.27 12.88 -20.36
N LYS A 570 -26.43 11.66 -19.85
CA LYS A 570 -25.53 10.53 -20.10
C LYS A 570 -26.00 9.63 -21.25
N VAL A 571 -27.22 9.82 -21.74
CA VAL A 571 -27.80 9.03 -22.82
C VAL A 571 -27.25 9.52 -24.14
N GLY A 572 -26.55 8.63 -24.86
CA GLY A 572 -26.05 8.93 -26.19
C GLY A 572 -27.15 8.90 -27.25
N GLU A 573 -26.86 9.51 -28.40
CA GLU A 573 -27.79 9.60 -29.54
C GLU A 573 -27.86 8.31 -30.35
N ARG A 574 -26.77 7.53 -30.39
CA ARG A 574 -26.65 6.26 -31.12
C ARG A 574 -25.30 5.60 -30.84
N PHE A 575 -25.15 4.36 -31.29
CA PHE A 575 -23.84 3.72 -31.42
C PHE A 575 -23.30 3.84 -32.85
N GLU A 576 -21.99 3.93 -32.97
CA GLU A 576 -21.25 3.71 -34.22
C GLU A 576 -20.40 2.46 -34.08
N TYR A 577 -20.37 1.63 -35.14
CA TYR A 577 -19.54 0.43 -35.20
C TYR A 577 -18.41 0.60 -36.22
N SER A 578 -17.18 0.39 -35.77
CA SER A 578 -15.98 0.40 -36.61
C SER A 578 -15.56 -1.03 -36.92
N SER A 579 -15.88 -1.55 -38.11
CA SER A 579 -15.50 -2.91 -38.52
C SER A 579 -13.99 -3.12 -38.63
N ALA A 580 -13.21 -2.05 -38.82
CA ALA A 580 -11.75 -2.13 -38.86
C ALA A 580 -11.11 -2.32 -37.46
N GLN A 581 -11.78 -1.85 -36.41
CA GLN A 581 -11.31 -1.92 -35.03
C GLN A 581 -12.13 -2.89 -34.17
N ASN A 582 -13.21 -3.44 -34.73
CA ASN A 582 -14.20 -4.27 -34.03
C ASN A 582 -14.69 -3.60 -32.74
N GLN A 583 -15.05 -2.32 -32.83
CA GLN A 583 -15.35 -1.50 -31.65
C GLN A 583 -16.68 -0.76 -31.81
N LEU A 584 -17.47 -0.77 -30.72
CA LEU A 584 -18.66 0.07 -30.55
C LEU A 584 -18.29 1.38 -29.84
N GLN A 585 -18.81 2.48 -30.36
CA GLN A 585 -18.63 3.80 -29.79
C GLN A 585 -19.99 4.46 -29.52
N LEU A 586 -20.20 4.93 -28.30
CA LEU A 586 -21.35 5.76 -27.95
C LEU A 586 -21.13 7.19 -28.48
N VAL A 587 -22.10 7.71 -29.22
CA VAL A 587 -22.07 9.07 -29.79
C VAL A 587 -22.94 10.00 -28.95
N GLY A 588 -22.43 11.21 -28.68
CA GLY A 588 -23.19 12.26 -27.98
C GLY A 588 -23.14 12.19 -26.45
N ALA A 589 -22.56 11.14 -25.86
CA ALA A 589 -22.36 11.01 -24.42
C ALA A 589 -21.14 10.13 -24.08
N THR A 590 -20.71 10.19 -22.82
CA THR A 590 -19.74 9.25 -22.22
C THR A 590 -20.53 8.39 -21.25
N GLY A 591 -20.56 7.07 -21.47
CA GLY A 591 -21.30 6.13 -20.61
C GLY A 591 -20.90 6.18 -19.13
N LEU A 592 -21.56 5.38 -18.30
CA LEU A 592 -21.18 5.22 -16.90
C LEU A 592 -20.17 4.10 -16.77
N THR A 593 -19.17 4.30 -15.93
CA THR A 593 -18.14 3.31 -15.62
C THR A 593 -18.11 3.09 -14.13
N ASN A 594 -18.16 1.83 -13.70
CA ASN A 594 -18.00 1.46 -12.30
C ASN A 594 -16.98 0.33 -12.21
N THR A 595 -16.05 0.40 -11.26
CA THR A 595 -15.06 -0.65 -11.07
C THR A 595 -15.59 -1.66 -10.08
N ALA A 596 -15.68 -2.92 -10.50
CA ALA A 596 -16.18 -4.01 -9.68
C ALA A 596 -15.16 -5.14 -9.62
N GLN A 597 -14.99 -5.67 -8.43
CA GLN A 597 -14.22 -6.87 -8.23
C GLN A 597 -15.08 -8.09 -8.60
N LEU A 598 -14.84 -8.68 -9.78
CA LEU A 598 -15.60 -9.80 -10.32
C LEU A 598 -14.70 -11.01 -10.59
N PRO A 599 -14.99 -12.19 -9.99
CA PRO A 599 -14.27 -13.40 -10.32
C PRO A 599 -14.61 -13.87 -11.74
N THR A 600 -13.61 -14.46 -12.41
CA THR A 600 -13.80 -15.10 -13.72
C THR A 600 -14.89 -16.15 -13.67
N GLY A 601 -15.77 -16.15 -14.67
CA GLY A 601 -16.88 -17.09 -14.77
C GLY A 601 -18.14 -16.66 -14.00
N ALA A 602 -18.11 -15.59 -13.21
CA ALA A 602 -19.32 -15.01 -12.63
C ALA A 602 -20.31 -14.59 -13.73
N GLU A 603 -21.60 -14.69 -13.45
CA GLU A 603 -22.67 -14.28 -14.36
C GLU A 603 -23.23 -12.94 -13.90
N CYS A 604 -23.05 -11.90 -14.71
CA CYS A 604 -23.59 -10.57 -14.49
C CYS A 604 -24.87 -10.39 -15.31
N GLN A 605 -26.01 -10.31 -14.63
CA GLN A 605 -27.30 -10.00 -15.21
C GLN A 605 -27.62 -8.52 -15.06
N LEU A 606 -27.86 -7.85 -16.18
CA LEU A 606 -28.39 -6.50 -16.23
C LEU A 606 -29.86 -6.54 -16.65
N MET A 607 -30.73 -5.89 -15.90
CA MET A 607 -32.16 -5.78 -16.18
C MET A 607 -32.57 -4.31 -16.34
N ALA A 608 -33.16 -3.97 -17.48
CA ALA A 608 -33.75 -2.65 -17.71
C ALA A 608 -35.10 -2.55 -16.98
N ASN A 609 -35.30 -1.50 -16.18
CA ASN A 609 -36.53 -1.33 -15.41
C ASN A 609 -37.73 -1.02 -16.35
N PRO A 610 -38.91 -1.66 -16.17
CA PRO A 610 -39.84 -1.95 -17.27
C PRO A 610 -40.82 -0.83 -17.67
N SER A 611 -40.67 0.41 -17.18
CA SER A 611 -41.72 1.43 -17.39
C SER A 611 -41.97 1.77 -18.87
N LEU A 612 -41.03 1.44 -19.77
CA LEU A 612 -41.11 1.76 -21.20
C LEU A 612 -41.68 0.64 -22.07
N ALA A 613 -41.57 -0.62 -21.65
CA ALA A 613 -41.91 -1.79 -22.47
C ALA A 613 -43.42 -1.95 -22.73
N THR A 614 -44.26 -1.34 -21.89
CA THR A 614 -45.72 -1.51 -21.93
C THR A 614 -46.46 -0.30 -22.46
N GLU A 615 -45.78 0.84 -22.60
CA GLU A 615 -46.40 2.07 -23.07
C GLU A 615 -46.58 2.02 -24.59
N LYS A 616 -47.82 2.19 -25.05
CA LYS A 616 -48.16 2.12 -26.47
C LYS A 616 -48.35 3.51 -27.04
N PHE A 617 -47.77 3.75 -28.21
CA PHE A 617 -47.86 5.01 -28.91
C PHE A 617 -48.27 4.79 -30.36
N SER A 618 -49.33 5.46 -30.82
CA SER A 618 -49.74 5.39 -32.24
C SER A 618 -48.64 5.91 -33.19
N ALA A 619 -47.76 6.76 -32.68
CA ALA A 619 -46.64 7.34 -33.42
C ALA A 619 -45.47 6.37 -33.65
N LEU A 620 -45.38 5.26 -32.92
CA LEU A 620 -44.25 4.31 -33.05
C LEU A 620 -44.49 3.27 -34.13
N GLN A 621 -43.42 2.89 -34.81
CA GLN A 621 -43.46 1.86 -35.85
C GLN A 621 -43.83 0.50 -35.23
N PRO A 622 -44.76 -0.27 -35.83
CA PRO A 622 -44.99 -1.64 -35.40
C PRO A 622 -43.76 -2.50 -35.73
N THR A 623 -43.21 -3.17 -34.73
CA THR A 623 -42.02 -4.03 -34.89
C THR A 623 -42.32 -5.49 -34.60
N GLY A 624 -41.53 -6.40 -35.19
CA GLY A 624 -41.62 -7.85 -34.96
C GLY A 624 -42.79 -8.56 -35.65
N THR A 625 -42.98 -9.83 -35.27
CA THR A 625 -44.05 -10.70 -35.82
C THR A 625 -45.37 -10.55 -35.06
N THR A 626 -45.29 -10.01 -33.85
CA THR A 626 -46.40 -9.51 -33.04
C THR A 626 -46.38 -7.98 -33.08
N PRO A 627 -46.94 -7.37 -34.13
CA PRO A 627 -46.75 -5.95 -34.43
C PRO A 627 -47.40 -5.07 -33.36
N THR A 628 -46.59 -4.70 -32.39
CA THR A 628 -46.93 -3.89 -31.24
C THR A 628 -46.24 -2.55 -31.38
N ARG A 629 -46.97 -1.46 -31.14
CA ARG A 629 -46.44 -0.09 -31.23
C ARG A 629 -45.93 0.36 -29.87
N THR A 630 -44.90 -0.32 -29.39
CA THR A 630 -44.24 -0.08 -28.10
C THR A 630 -42.75 0.23 -28.32
N PRO A 631 -42.12 1.00 -27.43
CA PRO A 631 -40.66 1.05 -27.34
C PRO A 631 -40.10 -0.37 -27.16
N TYR A 632 -38.85 -0.56 -27.57
CA TYR A 632 -38.15 -1.82 -27.34
C TYR A 632 -36.67 -1.56 -27.01
N THR A 633 -36.11 -2.49 -26.24
CA THR A 633 -34.72 -2.51 -25.84
C THR A 633 -34.02 -3.69 -26.49
N TYR A 634 -32.76 -3.51 -26.86
CA TYR A 634 -31.87 -4.59 -27.26
C TYR A 634 -30.44 -4.24 -26.87
N PHE A 635 -29.56 -5.25 -26.82
CA PHE A 635 -28.17 -5.09 -26.41
C PHE A 635 -27.24 -5.35 -27.58
N LEU A 636 -26.10 -4.66 -27.58
CA LEU A 636 -25.05 -4.77 -28.58
C LEU A 636 -23.74 -5.22 -27.94
N ASP A 637 -22.99 -6.04 -28.66
CA ASP A 637 -21.66 -6.47 -28.26
C ASP A 637 -20.77 -6.72 -29.48
N THR A 638 -19.48 -6.95 -29.26
CA THR A 638 -18.50 -7.27 -30.30
C THR A 638 -17.68 -8.47 -29.89
N ASN A 639 -17.53 -9.44 -30.80
CA ASN A 639 -16.67 -10.62 -30.60
C ASN A 639 -15.80 -10.87 -31.84
N ASP A 640 -15.07 -11.98 -31.89
CA ASP A 640 -14.22 -12.36 -33.03
C ASP A 640 -14.96 -12.47 -34.37
N GLN A 641 -16.28 -12.63 -34.35
CA GLN A 641 -17.14 -12.71 -35.54
C GLN A 641 -17.70 -11.33 -35.96
N GLY A 642 -17.41 -10.27 -35.19
CA GLY A 642 -17.86 -8.90 -35.45
C GLY A 642 -18.97 -8.46 -34.50
N LEU A 643 -19.87 -7.64 -35.02
CA LEU A 643 -20.99 -7.03 -34.29
C LEU A 643 -22.07 -8.06 -33.94
N GLN A 644 -22.51 -8.03 -32.70
CA GLN A 644 -23.52 -8.91 -32.12
C GLN A 644 -24.73 -8.11 -31.63
N VAL A 645 -25.91 -8.72 -31.73
CA VAL A 645 -27.16 -8.24 -31.14
C VAL A 645 -27.78 -9.33 -30.24
N SER A 646 -28.38 -8.94 -29.13
CA SER A 646 -29.07 -9.87 -28.23
C SER A 646 -30.27 -10.52 -28.91
N ALA A 647 -30.38 -11.85 -28.83
CA ALA A 647 -31.53 -12.65 -29.29
C ALA A 647 -32.20 -13.46 -28.16
N GLY A 648 -31.76 -13.24 -26.91
CA GLY A 648 -32.26 -13.85 -25.69
C GLY A 648 -31.40 -13.40 -24.50
N GLU A 649 -31.75 -13.82 -23.28
CA GLU A 649 -31.03 -13.41 -22.06
C GLU A 649 -29.54 -13.79 -22.06
N SER A 650 -29.16 -14.84 -22.78
CA SER A 650 -27.77 -15.29 -22.92
C SER A 650 -27.43 -15.70 -24.37
N LEU A 651 -28.19 -15.19 -25.34
CA LEU A 651 -28.08 -15.56 -26.75
C LEU A 651 -27.75 -14.33 -27.59
N TRP A 652 -26.78 -14.50 -28.48
CA TRP A 652 -26.27 -13.44 -29.35
C TRP A 652 -26.33 -13.88 -30.82
N GLU A 653 -26.68 -12.95 -31.70
CA GLU A 653 -26.71 -13.15 -33.16
C GLU A 653 -25.78 -12.16 -33.87
N THR A 654 -25.01 -12.64 -34.84
CA THR A 654 -24.09 -11.80 -35.62
C THR A 654 -24.84 -10.99 -36.67
N ILE A 655 -24.63 -9.68 -36.71
CA ILE A 655 -25.18 -8.77 -37.72
C ILE A 655 -24.07 -8.09 -38.52
N THR A 656 -24.36 -7.67 -39.76
CA THR A 656 -23.35 -7.10 -40.67
C THR A 656 -23.11 -5.61 -40.47
N ASP A 657 -24.14 -4.87 -40.07
CA ASP A 657 -24.10 -3.41 -39.87
C ASP A 657 -25.32 -2.96 -39.03
N LEU A 658 -25.21 -1.83 -38.34
CA LEU A 658 -26.29 -1.23 -37.56
C LEU A 658 -27.46 -0.74 -38.44
N ASP A 659 -27.21 -0.38 -39.70
CA ASP A 659 -28.26 0.03 -40.65
C ASP A 659 -29.27 -1.10 -40.94
N SER A 660 -28.85 -2.36 -40.77
CA SER A 660 -29.74 -3.52 -40.91
C SER A 660 -30.88 -3.53 -39.89
N LEU A 661 -30.72 -2.84 -38.75
CA LEU A 661 -31.71 -2.74 -37.68
C LEU A 661 -32.87 -1.79 -38.03
N SER A 662 -32.66 -0.84 -38.96
CA SER A 662 -33.64 0.18 -39.35
C SER A 662 -34.53 -0.20 -40.54
N SER A 663 -34.08 -1.14 -41.37
CA SER A 663 -34.68 -1.39 -42.69
C SER A 663 -35.57 -2.63 -42.75
N TYR A 664 -35.46 -3.52 -41.78
CA TYR A 664 -36.19 -4.79 -41.73
C TYR A 664 -36.52 -5.16 -40.29
N PHE A 665 -37.78 -5.56 -40.08
CA PHE A 665 -38.37 -6.14 -38.86
C PHE A 665 -37.34 -6.52 -37.79
N VAL A 666 -37.11 -5.64 -36.80
CA VAL A 666 -36.55 -6.07 -35.51
C VAL A 666 -37.40 -7.25 -35.04
N GLU A 667 -36.79 -8.44 -34.99
CA GLU A 667 -37.51 -9.65 -34.62
C GLU A 667 -37.92 -9.58 -33.14
N ASP A 668 -39.00 -10.27 -32.77
CA ASP A 668 -39.44 -10.30 -31.37
C ASP A 668 -38.36 -10.90 -30.44
N ALA A 669 -37.44 -11.70 -30.99
CA ALA A 669 -36.28 -12.24 -30.29
C ALA A 669 -35.28 -11.17 -29.82
N TRP A 670 -35.21 -10.02 -30.49
CA TRP A 670 -34.24 -8.98 -30.13
C TRP A 670 -34.75 -8.03 -29.03
N LYS A 671 -36.06 -8.04 -28.75
CA LYS A 671 -36.71 -7.15 -27.78
C LYS A 671 -36.48 -7.60 -26.33
N GLN A 672 -35.22 -7.69 -25.94
CA GLN A 672 -34.80 -8.15 -24.62
C GLN A 672 -34.71 -6.99 -23.64
N HIS A 673 -35.22 -7.22 -22.43
CA HIS A 673 -35.15 -6.25 -21.32
C HIS A 673 -34.11 -6.68 -20.27
N SER A 674 -33.43 -7.78 -20.50
CA SER A 674 -32.36 -8.31 -19.67
C SER A 674 -31.28 -8.95 -20.54
N ILE A 675 -30.03 -8.91 -20.06
CA ILE A 675 -28.89 -9.61 -20.66
C ILE A 675 -27.99 -10.14 -19.55
N THR A 676 -27.47 -11.34 -19.75
CA THR A 676 -26.49 -11.97 -18.88
C THR A 676 -25.16 -12.11 -19.62
N ILE A 677 -24.10 -11.57 -19.02
CA ILE A 677 -22.72 -11.67 -19.50
C ILE A 677 -21.91 -12.49 -18.51
N THR A 678 -21.14 -13.45 -19.01
CA THR A 678 -20.17 -14.20 -18.20
C THR A 678 -18.84 -13.44 -18.18
N VAL A 679 -18.31 -13.22 -16.98
CA VAL A 679 -17.01 -12.56 -16.78
C VAL A 679 -15.91 -13.40 -17.46
N PRO A 680 -15.15 -12.83 -18.42
CA PRO A 680 -14.16 -13.59 -19.17
C PRO A 680 -12.92 -13.93 -18.32
N GLU A 681 -12.13 -14.92 -18.77
CA GLU A 681 -10.84 -15.27 -18.15
C GLU A 681 -9.80 -14.15 -18.27
N GLN A 682 -9.95 -13.28 -19.28
CA GLN A 682 -9.04 -12.18 -19.56
C GLN A 682 -9.83 -10.93 -19.98
N GLY A 683 -9.43 -9.78 -19.47
CA GLY A 683 -10.03 -8.49 -19.80
C GLY A 683 -9.99 -7.54 -18.60
N ASP A 684 -10.16 -6.26 -18.89
CA ASP A 684 -10.26 -5.19 -17.88
C ASP A 684 -11.68 -4.58 -17.85
N LYS A 685 -12.57 -4.95 -18.80
CA LYS A 685 -13.84 -4.27 -19.05
C LYS A 685 -14.98 -5.23 -19.36
N ILE A 686 -16.17 -4.90 -18.86
CA ILE A 686 -17.43 -5.56 -19.21
C ILE A 686 -18.39 -4.50 -19.76
N PRO A 687 -18.52 -4.38 -21.09
CA PRO A 687 -19.41 -3.39 -21.68
C PRO A 687 -20.85 -3.92 -21.79
N PHE A 688 -21.78 -3.19 -21.18
CA PHE A 688 -23.21 -3.27 -21.44
C PHE A 688 -23.61 -2.14 -22.38
N ASN A 689 -23.70 -2.43 -23.69
CA ASN A 689 -24.16 -1.47 -24.68
C ASN A 689 -25.66 -1.66 -24.94
N ILE A 690 -26.46 -0.69 -24.49
CA ILE A 690 -27.92 -0.79 -24.42
C ILE A 690 -28.52 0.20 -25.39
N VAL A 691 -29.43 -0.28 -26.24
CA VAL A 691 -30.18 0.59 -27.14
C VAL A 691 -31.65 0.55 -26.78
N HIS A 692 -32.21 1.74 -26.54
CA HIS A 692 -33.65 1.96 -26.46
C HIS A 692 -34.13 2.59 -27.75
N SER A 693 -34.98 1.89 -28.51
CA SER A 693 -35.51 2.40 -29.78
C SER A 693 -36.89 3.04 -29.62
N TYR A 694 -37.05 4.19 -30.27
CA TYR A 694 -38.30 4.96 -30.40
C TYR A 694 -38.55 5.33 -31.86
N ASP A 695 -38.47 4.37 -32.77
CA ASP A 695 -38.63 4.64 -34.20
C ASP A 695 -40.03 5.15 -34.54
N ILE A 696 -40.09 6.38 -35.05
CA ILE A 696 -41.33 7.04 -35.46
C ILE A 696 -41.82 6.41 -36.75
N ASP A 697 -43.07 5.99 -36.74
CA ASP A 697 -43.73 5.45 -37.90
C ASP A 697 -44.00 6.53 -38.95
N THR A 698 -43.98 6.11 -40.22
CA THR A 698 -44.31 6.97 -41.34
C THR A 698 -45.37 6.31 -42.19
N ARG A 699 -46.23 7.13 -42.81
CA ARG A 699 -47.32 6.66 -43.64
C ARG A 699 -47.30 7.32 -45.00
N ASN A 700 -47.67 6.54 -46.01
CA ASN A 700 -47.92 7.07 -47.33
C ASN A 700 -49.39 7.48 -47.49
N ILE A 701 -49.63 8.60 -48.15
CA ILE A 701 -50.98 9.09 -48.48
C ILE A 701 -51.14 9.03 -50.00
N GLU A 702 -52.04 8.17 -50.46
CA GLU A 702 -52.39 8.04 -51.87
C GLU A 702 -53.50 9.03 -52.22
N VAL A 703 -53.24 9.93 -53.16
CA VAL A 703 -54.18 10.97 -53.59
C VAL A 703 -54.76 10.58 -54.94
N VAL A 704 -56.06 10.35 -55.01
CA VAL A 704 -56.75 9.86 -56.20
C VAL A 704 -57.82 10.86 -56.64
N ALA A 705 -57.86 11.24 -57.92
CA ALA A 705 -58.98 11.98 -58.49
C ALA A 705 -60.02 11.04 -59.10
N THR A 706 -61.30 11.36 -58.92
CA THR A 706 -62.42 10.73 -59.61
C THR A 706 -63.35 11.80 -60.20
N THR A 707 -64.00 11.50 -61.34
CA THR A 707 -64.90 12.44 -62.02
C THR A 707 -66.22 11.77 -62.33
N ASP A 708 -67.33 12.41 -61.97
CA ASP A 708 -68.66 11.98 -62.38
C ASP A 708 -69.03 12.63 -63.74
N GLY A 709 -68.38 12.19 -64.82
CA GLY A 709 -68.62 12.66 -66.20
C GLY A 709 -67.41 12.61 -67.14
N VAL A 710 -67.23 13.61 -68.02
CA VAL A 710 -66.10 13.65 -68.96
C VAL A 710 -64.84 14.09 -68.21
N ALA A 711 -63.86 13.20 -68.11
CA ALA A 711 -62.57 13.50 -67.49
C ALA A 711 -61.86 14.67 -68.22
N PRO A 712 -61.16 15.56 -67.49
CA PRO A 712 -60.33 16.59 -68.09
C PRO A 712 -59.25 15.96 -68.98
N THR A 713 -58.89 16.65 -70.06
CA THR A 713 -57.80 16.24 -70.96
C THR A 713 -56.41 16.40 -70.35
N ASP A 714 -56.28 17.31 -69.37
CA ASP A 714 -55.05 17.55 -68.64
C ASP A 714 -55.01 16.66 -67.38
N PRO A 715 -53.81 16.18 -66.97
CA PRO A 715 -53.68 15.38 -65.76
C PRO A 715 -54.01 16.20 -64.51
N TYR A 716 -54.53 15.52 -63.50
CA TYR A 716 -54.72 16.10 -62.18
C TYR A 716 -53.38 16.49 -61.57
N VAL A 717 -53.30 17.72 -61.07
CA VAL A 717 -52.12 18.25 -60.39
C VAL A 717 -52.49 18.49 -58.94
N PHE A 718 -51.84 17.75 -58.05
CA PHE A 718 -52.01 17.88 -56.62
C PHE A 718 -50.76 18.50 -55.98
N GLU A 719 -51.00 19.28 -54.94
CA GLU A 719 -49.97 19.77 -54.05
C GLU A 719 -50.37 19.48 -52.61
N TYR A 720 -49.40 19.28 -51.74
CA TYR A 720 -49.63 19.06 -50.33
C TYR A 720 -48.80 20.00 -49.46
N SER A 721 -49.25 20.19 -48.22
CA SER A 721 -48.58 20.99 -47.20
C SER A 721 -48.66 20.27 -45.85
N ILE A 722 -47.58 20.33 -45.09
CA ILE A 722 -47.49 19.82 -43.71
C ILE A 722 -47.28 20.95 -42.68
N ASP A 723 -47.23 22.21 -43.15
CA ASP A 723 -46.96 23.42 -42.36
C ASP A 723 -48.16 24.38 -42.39
N SER A 724 -49.37 23.81 -42.38
CA SER A 724 -50.64 24.54 -42.39
C SER A 724 -50.80 25.51 -43.57
N GLY A 725 -50.26 25.13 -44.74
CA GLY A 725 -50.42 25.84 -46.01
C GLY A 725 -49.36 26.92 -46.27
N ALA A 726 -48.32 27.03 -45.45
CA ALA A 726 -47.25 28.00 -45.66
C ALA A 726 -46.35 27.62 -46.84
N THR A 727 -46.07 26.33 -47.04
CA THR A 727 -45.37 25.80 -48.21
C THR A 727 -46.16 24.68 -48.86
N TRP A 728 -46.12 24.63 -50.20
CA TRP A 728 -46.83 23.65 -51.01
C TRP A 728 -45.86 22.88 -51.89
N THR A 729 -45.94 21.55 -51.81
CA THR A 729 -45.07 20.62 -52.52
C THR A 729 -45.88 19.80 -53.52
N PRO A 730 -45.45 19.62 -54.77
CA PRO A 730 -46.15 18.77 -55.73
C PRO A 730 -46.22 17.31 -55.26
N VAL A 731 -47.38 16.68 -55.44
CA VAL A 731 -47.54 15.23 -55.27
C VAL A 731 -47.02 14.53 -56.52
N VAL A 732 -46.18 13.52 -56.35
CA VAL A 732 -45.58 12.74 -57.45
C VAL A 732 -46.18 11.34 -57.45
N ASP A 733 -46.54 10.82 -58.62
CA ASP A 733 -47.14 9.49 -58.79
C ASP A 733 -48.34 9.23 -57.87
N ASN A 734 -49.14 10.28 -57.60
CA ASN A 734 -50.31 10.23 -56.71
C ASN A 734 -49.98 9.79 -55.26
N LEU A 735 -48.72 9.90 -54.83
CA LEU A 735 -48.27 9.42 -53.53
C LEU A 735 -47.50 10.51 -52.77
N ILE A 736 -47.94 10.76 -51.54
CA ILE A 736 -47.18 11.52 -50.55
C ILE A 736 -46.50 10.50 -49.66
N SER A 737 -45.19 10.30 -49.83
CA SER A 737 -44.47 9.24 -49.13
C SER A 737 -43.87 9.69 -47.80
N ASN A 738 -43.71 8.73 -46.88
CA ASN A 738 -42.96 8.87 -45.62
C ASN A 738 -43.41 10.06 -44.75
N VAL A 739 -44.73 10.30 -44.66
CA VAL A 739 -45.27 11.35 -43.78
C VAL A 739 -45.21 10.86 -42.33
N PRO A 740 -44.44 11.52 -41.42
CA PRO A 740 -44.38 11.10 -40.03
C PRO A 740 -45.71 11.38 -39.31
N PHE A 741 -46.00 10.65 -38.22
CA PHE A 741 -47.26 10.84 -37.48
C PHE A 741 -47.29 12.02 -36.52
N ILE A 742 -46.16 12.38 -35.95
CA ILE A 742 -46.07 13.47 -34.97
C ILE A 742 -45.04 14.49 -35.41
N ASP A 743 -45.27 15.76 -35.09
CA ASP A 743 -44.33 16.83 -35.33
C ASP A 743 -43.16 16.74 -34.34
N GLY A 744 -41.95 16.96 -34.86
CA GLY A 744 -40.70 16.83 -34.11
C GLY A 744 -40.56 17.85 -33.00
N THR A 745 -41.23 19.00 -33.14
CA THR A 745 -41.06 20.11 -32.21
C THR A 745 -42.20 20.23 -31.20
N SER A 746 -43.43 19.98 -31.62
CA SER A 746 -44.63 20.20 -30.80
C SER A 746 -45.21 18.94 -30.17
N LEU A 747 -44.77 17.74 -30.60
CA LEU A 747 -45.42 16.46 -30.27
C LEU A 747 -46.88 16.37 -30.72
N GLU A 748 -47.37 17.34 -31.50
CA GLU A 748 -48.73 17.32 -32.05
C GLU A 748 -48.79 16.44 -33.30
N PRO A 749 -49.95 15.81 -33.60
CA PRO A 749 -50.09 15.04 -34.83
C PRO A 749 -49.80 15.91 -36.06
N ILE A 750 -48.94 15.42 -36.97
CA ILE A 750 -48.65 16.14 -38.22
C ILE A 750 -49.94 16.30 -38.98
N GLN A 751 -50.27 17.54 -39.27
CA GLN A 751 -51.46 17.89 -40.00
C GLN A 751 -51.13 18.06 -41.49
N VAL A 752 -51.88 17.37 -42.33
CA VAL A 752 -51.69 17.35 -43.78
C VAL A 752 -52.83 18.12 -44.45
N LEU A 753 -52.47 18.98 -45.39
CA LEU A 753 -53.37 19.63 -46.33
C LEU A 753 -53.03 19.14 -47.73
N VAL A 754 -54.06 18.89 -48.53
CA VAL A 754 -53.91 18.54 -49.95
C VAL A 754 -54.81 19.46 -50.75
N ARG A 755 -54.31 19.95 -51.87
CA ARG A 755 -55.08 20.76 -52.82
C ARG A 755 -54.93 20.26 -54.23
N GLU A 756 -55.99 20.43 -55.01
CA GLU A 756 -56.05 20.14 -56.43
C GLU A 756 -56.10 21.45 -57.21
N GLN A 757 -55.29 21.55 -58.27
CA GLN A 757 -55.40 22.65 -59.23
C GLN A 757 -56.64 22.47 -60.12
N LEU A 758 -57.57 23.43 -60.08
CA LEU A 758 -58.86 23.29 -60.75
C LEU A 758 -58.77 23.63 -62.24
N PRO A 759 -59.35 22.79 -63.13
CA PRO A 759 -59.47 23.10 -64.55
C PRO A 759 -60.55 24.15 -64.82
N THR A 760 -60.59 24.67 -66.05
CA THR A 760 -61.68 25.52 -66.55
C THR A 760 -62.60 24.75 -67.50
N PRO A 761 -63.94 24.70 -67.29
CA PRO A 761 -64.71 25.34 -66.22
C PRO A 761 -64.50 24.66 -64.85
N VAL A 762 -64.63 25.45 -63.78
CA VAL A 762 -64.35 25.02 -62.40
C VAL A 762 -65.38 23.96 -61.95
N PRO A 763 -64.96 22.73 -61.59
CA PRO A 763 -65.84 21.71 -61.04
C PRO A 763 -66.10 21.93 -59.54
N ASP A 764 -67.20 21.37 -59.03
CA ASP A 764 -67.41 21.22 -57.58
C ASP A 764 -66.59 20.02 -57.09
N VAL A 765 -65.65 20.24 -56.18
CA VAL A 765 -64.75 19.19 -55.67
C VAL A 765 -65.05 18.87 -54.21
N SER A 766 -65.40 17.61 -53.94
CA SER A 766 -65.51 17.07 -52.59
C SER A 766 -64.35 16.14 -52.27
N TRP A 767 -63.80 16.24 -51.06
CA TRP A 767 -62.71 15.40 -50.60
C TRP A 767 -63.22 14.29 -49.68
N MET A 768 -62.63 13.11 -49.78
CA MET A 768 -63.01 11.95 -48.97
C MET A 768 -61.79 11.11 -48.61
N ILE A 769 -61.65 10.78 -47.33
CA ILE A 769 -60.77 9.68 -46.89
C ILE A 769 -61.54 8.38 -47.09
N VAL A 770 -60.93 7.38 -47.73
CA VAL A 770 -61.62 6.12 -48.09
C VAL A 770 -61.70 5.14 -46.92
N ASP A 771 -60.67 5.08 -46.07
CA ASP A 771 -60.64 4.17 -44.92
C ASP A 771 -60.19 4.89 -43.64
N PRO A 772 -61.13 5.23 -42.74
CA PRO A 772 -62.57 5.06 -42.84
C PRO A 772 -63.18 6.11 -43.77
N GLU A 773 -64.30 5.76 -44.43
CA GLU A 773 -65.09 6.69 -45.26
C GLU A 773 -65.45 7.95 -44.47
N THR A 774 -64.68 9.02 -44.67
CA THR A 774 -64.87 10.31 -44.01
C THR A 774 -64.87 11.41 -45.06
N GLN A 775 -65.98 12.13 -45.17
CA GLN A 775 -66.05 13.31 -46.01
C GLN A 775 -65.31 14.47 -45.33
N LEU A 776 -64.41 15.12 -46.06
CA LEU A 776 -63.70 16.31 -45.61
C LEU A 776 -64.34 17.55 -46.23
N ASP A 777 -64.45 18.62 -45.45
CA ASP A 777 -64.86 19.91 -45.99
C ASP A 777 -63.80 20.44 -46.96
N SER A 778 -64.18 21.35 -47.86
CA SER A 778 -63.27 21.92 -48.85
C SER A 778 -63.45 23.42 -49.02
N THR A 779 -62.35 24.11 -49.31
CA THR A 779 -62.36 25.54 -49.63
C THR A 779 -61.82 25.75 -51.04
N VAL A 780 -62.55 26.52 -51.85
CA VAL A 780 -62.14 26.89 -53.21
C VAL A 780 -61.64 28.33 -53.21
N GLU A 781 -60.34 28.51 -53.45
CA GLU A 781 -59.71 29.84 -53.54
C GLU A 781 -58.57 29.84 -54.56
N ASN A 782 -58.35 30.95 -55.25
CA ASN A 782 -57.21 31.17 -56.15
C ASN A 782 -56.97 30.09 -57.21
N GLY A 783 -58.03 29.40 -57.66
CA GLY A 783 -57.96 28.34 -58.67
C GLY A 783 -57.64 26.94 -58.14
N TYR A 784 -57.72 26.73 -56.83
CA TYR A 784 -57.50 25.43 -56.18
C TYR A 784 -58.70 25.02 -55.33
N SER A 785 -58.95 23.72 -55.21
CA SER A 785 -59.78 23.14 -54.14
C SER A 785 -58.85 22.53 -53.10
N THR A 786 -58.95 22.98 -51.85
CA THR A 786 -58.13 22.50 -50.74
C THR A 786 -58.99 21.70 -49.77
N ALA A 787 -58.55 20.50 -49.39
CA ALA A 787 -59.19 19.68 -48.36
C ALA A 787 -59.07 20.32 -46.98
N GLU A 788 -59.99 20.00 -46.07
CA GLU A 788 -59.81 20.25 -44.65
C GLU A 788 -58.56 19.53 -44.12
N GLN A 789 -57.92 20.15 -43.13
CA GLN A 789 -56.73 19.64 -42.50
C GLN A 789 -57.02 18.33 -41.74
N PHE A 790 -56.17 17.31 -41.94
CA PHE A 790 -56.30 16.02 -41.26
C PHE A 790 -54.95 15.51 -40.75
N ALA A 791 -54.95 14.73 -39.66
CA ALA A 791 -53.72 14.18 -39.09
C ALA A 791 -53.13 13.06 -39.97
N ALA A 792 -51.81 12.97 -40.10
CA ALA A 792 -51.13 11.89 -40.84
C ALA A 792 -51.46 10.49 -40.27
N GLY A 793 -51.64 10.40 -38.96
CA GLY A 793 -52.06 9.19 -38.24
C GLY A 793 -53.57 8.95 -38.21
N TYR A 794 -54.37 9.63 -39.05
CA TYR A 794 -55.83 9.44 -39.10
C TYR A 794 -56.19 7.95 -39.18
N SER A 795 -57.20 7.49 -38.43
CA SER A 795 -57.62 6.07 -38.37
C SER A 795 -56.65 5.02 -37.82
N LEU A 796 -55.48 5.42 -37.34
CA LEU A 796 -54.54 4.54 -36.65
C LEU A 796 -54.57 4.80 -35.15
N ASP A 797 -54.56 3.72 -34.38
CA ASP A 797 -54.48 3.74 -32.93
C ASP A 797 -53.23 3.02 -32.41
N THR A 798 -53.05 3.04 -31.09
CA THR A 798 -51.93 2.41 -30.39
C THR A 798 -51.88 0.88 -30.54
N ASP A 799 -52.98 0.25 -30.96
CA ASP A 799 -53.11 -1.21 -31.11
C ASP A 799 -53.00 -1.67 -32.58
N SER A 800 -52.81 -0.73 -33.52
CA SER A 800 -52.80 -1.01 -34.95
C SER A 800 -51.55 -1.81 -35.37
N PRO A 801 -51.70 -3.01 -35.98
CA PRO A 801 -50.61 -3.94 -36.27
C PRO A 801 -49.81 -3.60 -37.55
N SER A 802 -50.21 -2.56 -38.28
CA SER A 802 -49.57 -2.17 -39.53
C SER A 802 -49.81 -0.70 -39.83
N THR A 803 -49.19 -0.22 -40.90
CA THR A 803 -49.26 1.17 -41.35
C THR A 803 -49.74 1.22 -42.80
N PRO A 804 -51.03 0.92 -43.06
CA PRO A 804 -51.56 0.92 -44.42
C PRO A 804 -51.57 2.32 -45.03
N ASN A 805 -51.50 2.42 -46.35
CA ASN A 805 -51.63 3.70 -47.05
C ASN A 805 -52.97 4.38 -46.73
N LEU A 806 -52.96 5.69 -46.50
CA LEU A 806 -54.18 6.48 -46.39
C LEU A 806 -54.63 6.90 -47.79
N GLN A 807 -55.83 6.51 -48.21
CA GLN A 807 -56.34 6.93 -49.52
C GLN A 807 -57.24 8.16 -49.38
N LEU A 808 -56.86 9.25 -50.05
CA LEU A 808 -57.59 10.51 -50.13
C LEU A 808 -58.10 10.70 -51.56
N VAL A 809 -59.42 10.83 -51.71
CA VAL A 809 -60.09 10.96 -53.00
C VAL A 809 -60.63 12.38 -53.20
N ALA A 810 -60.24 13.03 -54.30
CA ALA A 810 -60.88 14.23 -54.81
C ALA A 810 -61.96 13.82 -55.83
N ALA A 811 -63.23 14.08 -55.54
CA ALA A 811 -64.35 13.77 -56.43
C ALA A 811 -64.88 15.05 -57.08
N ASN A 812 -64.77 15.12 -58.41
CA ASN A 812 -65.10 16.30 -59.21
C ASN A 812 -66.47 16.14 -59.88
N GLY A 813 -67.42 16.98 -59.49
CA GLY A 813 -68.75 17.09 -60.09
C GLY A 813 -68.74 17.93 -61.36
N VAL A 814 -69.42 17.47 -62.41
CA VAL A 814 -69.52 18.21 -63.68
C VAL A 814 -70.44 19.44 -63.54
N PRO A 815 -69.98 20.64 -63.90
CA PRO A 815 -70.86 21.80 -64.02
C PRO A 815 -71.82 21.60 -65.20
N VAL A 816 -73.10 21.37 -64.93
CA VAL A 816 -74.12 21.23 -65.98
C VAL A 816 -74.53 22.63 -66.48
N GLU A 817 -74.01 23.04 -67.63
CA GLU A 817 -74.52 24.23 -68.33
C GLU A 817 -75.81 23.86 -69.07
N VAL A 818 -76.97 24.01 -68.41
CA VAL A 818 -78.28 23.73 -69.04
C VAL A 818 -78.63 24.82 -70.03
N ASN A 819 -78.21 24.67 -71.28
CA ASN A 819 -78.69 25.50 -72.39
C ASN A 819 -80.06 24.99 -72.87
N PHE A 820 -81.12 25.45 -72.20
CA PHE A 820 -82.51 25.09 -72.55
C PHE A 820 -82.91 25.44 -74.00
N GLU A 821 -82.23 26.39 -74.66
CA GLU A 821 -82.53 26.80 -76.04
C GLU A 821 -82.09 25.75 -77.08
N ALA A 822 -81.06 24.95 -76.79
CA ALA A 822 -80.51 23.95 -77.72
C ALA A 822 -81.20 22.58 -77.65
N MET A 823 -81.92 22.28 -76.55
CA MET A 823 -82.55 20.97 -76.32
C MET A 823 -83.95 20.81 -76.94
N LEU A 824 -84.47 21.81 -77.66
CA LEU A 824 -85.79 21.72 -78.31
C LEU A 824 -85.68 21.60 -79.84
N PRO A 825 -86.25 20.56 -80.48
CA PRO A 825 -86.31 20.46 -81.93
C PRO A 825 -87.23 21.54 -82.54
N LYS A 826 -86.86 22.06 -83.72
CA LYS A 826 -87.52 23.20 -84.42
C LYS A 826 -89.03 23.03 -84.69
N THR A 827 -89.59 21.83 -84.55
CA THR A 827 -91.03 21.55 -84.67
C THR A 827 -91.81 21.61 -83.35
N GLY A 828 -91.13 21.75 -82.19
CA GLY A 828 -91.75 21.74 -80.86
C GLY A 828 -91.90 23.12 -80.18
N GLN A 829 -91.31 24.19 -80.74
CA GLN A 829 -91.31 25.52 -80.10
C GLN A 829 -92.72 26.16 -80.02
N THR A 830 -93.66 25.80 -80.89
CA THR A 830 -95.02 26.34 -80.87
C THR A 830 -96.00 25.52 -80.02
N THR A 831 -95.79 24.21 -79.86
CA THR A 831 -96.76 23.33 -79.20
C THR A 831 -96.66 23.38 -77.67
N LEU A 832 -95.45 23.57 -77.11
CA LEU A 832 -95.27 23.70 -75.66
C LEU A 832 -95.83 25.02 -75.11
N VAL A 833 -95.72 26.12 -75.87
CA VAL A 833 -96.33 27.42 -75.51
C VAL A 833 -97.86 27.32 -75.47
N TRP A 834 -98.47 26.53 -76.37
CA TRP A 834 -99.90 26.26 -76.33
C TRP A 834 -100.32 25.36 -75.16
N VAL A 835 -99.53 24.34 -74.81
CA VAL A 835 -99.86 23.42 -73.70
C VAL A 835 -99.66 24.09 -72.33
N ILE A 836 -98.60 24.89 -72.15
CA ILE A 836 -98.40 25.69 -70.94
C ILE A 836 -99.40 26.85 -70.89
N GLY A 837 -99.71 27.49 -72.02
CA GLY A 837 -100.74 28.54 -72.12
C GLY A 837 -102.16 28.05 -71.81
N LEU A 838 -102.56 26.87 -72.31
CA LEU A 838 -103.84 26.23 -71.97
C LEU A 838 -103.86 25.70 -70.53
N GLY A 839 -102.74 25.20 -70.02
CA GLY A 839 -102.59 24.80 -68.62
C GLY A 839 -102.73 25.97 -67.66
N LEU A 840 -102.14 27.12 -67.98
CA LEU A 840 -102.28 28.34 -67.18
C LEU A 840 -103.69 28.93 -67.28
N LEU A 841 -104.34 28.87 -68.46
CA LEU A 841 -105.73 29.33 -68.64
C LEU A 841 -106.74 28.43 -67.91
N THR A 842 -106.50 27.11 -67.84
CA THR A 842 -107.34 26.18 -67.07
C THR A 842 -107.13 26.32 -65.56
N ALA A 843 -105.88 26.57 -65.12
CA ALA A 843 -105.59 26.91 -63.72
C ALA A 843 -106.20 28.26 -63.30
N LEU A 844 -106.10 29.29 -64.15
CA LEU A 844 -106.78 30.58 -63.91
C LEU A 844 -108.30 30.45 -63.93
N GLY A 845 -108.86 29.61 -64.80
CA GLY A 845 -110.30 29.30 -64.80
C GLY A 845 -110.77 28.61 -63.51
N ALA A 846 -109.97 27.68 -62.98
CA ALA A 846 -110.24 27.02 -61.70
C ALA A 846 -110.13 27.99 -60.52
N VAL A 847 -109.15 28.90 -60.53
CA VAL A 847 -108.99 29.96 -59.51
C VAL A 847 -110.12 30.99 -59.59
N ILE A 848 -110.57 31.38 -60.78
CA ILE A 848 -111.72 32.29 -60.96
C ILE A 848 -113.01 31.63 -60.47
N MET A 849 -113.25 30.34 -60.74
CA MET A 849 -114.42 29.61 -60.21
C MET A 849 -114.35 29.43 -58.68
N TYR A 850 -113.16 29.19 -58.13
CA TYR A 850 -112.92 29.12 -56.68
C TYR A 850 -113.18 30.47 -55.99
N VAL A 851 -112.81 31.59 -56.61
CA VAL A 851 -113.09 32.94 -56.09
C VAL A 851 -114.58 33.32 -56.25
N ARG A 852 -115.27 32.83 -57.29
CA ARG A 852 -116.72 33.08 -57.50
C ARG A 852 -117.62 32.31 -56.53
N SER A 853 -117.21 31.12 -56.06
CA SER A 853 -117.98 30.35 -55.07
C SER A 853 -117.90 30.91 -53.64
N ARG A 854 -117.01 31.88 -53.38
CA ARG A 854 -116.86 32.59 -52.09
C ARG A 854 -117.48 34.00 -52.06
N LYS A 855 -118.25 34.40 -53.07
CA LYS A 855 -119.01 35.67 -53.08
C LYS A 855 -120.53 35.46 -53.32
N GLN A 856 -121.10 34.46 -52.66
CA GLN A 856 -122.45 34.59 -52.08
C GLN A 856 -122.31 34.75 -50.57
#